data_AF-A0AAU0B7H2-F1
#
_entry.id   AF-A0AAU0B7H2-F1
#
_cell.length_a   1.000
_cell.length_b   1.000
_cell.length_c   1.000
_cell.angle_alpha   90.00
_cell.angle_beta   90.00
_cell.angle_gamma   90.00
#
_symmetry.space_group_name_H-M   'P 1'
#
loop_
_entity.id
_entity.type
_entity.pdbx_description
1 polymer ?
#
loop_
_entity_poly.entity_id
_entity_poly.type
_entity_poly.pdbx_seq_one_letter_code
_entity_poly.pdbx_strand_id
1 'polypeptide(L)'
;MATSKPPRPRPARAAPRKPAATADQPARKRAARSAQPQTTAKSRVQDKARTVIYIHGIGNKPPAEVLRCQWDKALFGRPMGERTRLAYWVNRERYPVAEPGSCDARDVGPALNQSVQRALSTLGLVPGEQDLHLLADALAQSEQERSDLHRLLDELDTASATPAVGDVQAKGPIDAINRVLLRLISAALLQDVHDLFFVPGRAALMRESLAQRLRSGGGPFVVVAHSQGSMIAFDVLRQLQAAECEVSLFLTLGSPLGLPQVRSMFKRWTGTRKLPFPECVRRWINVAETRDPIALDPDLTGDIANAKGRFENLSDARLNPDWQHNPHSGSGYLSIPQVRAAVREAVGVGFDQPVSNAVLIKDLSEQLEAHGSEHRHEVLIELDRRLLGNDPAATRALLLAQLRQTAARSTGLSGDALDEAIELEDGLQRFVSARLTRFEIESLQDRYRALGFRRVWRDAGKRALINVSGNVLHADAARTAYRARGQQIGWAVLDTGIAASHPHFFVKGERDSVVAQWDCTRRGAPKRLTRADGDAFARLDRHGHGTHIAGIIAGQSSAVIADVEGNPGKPQEFAGMAPDTQLYGFKVLDDAGNGRDSWMIKAVQHVAAINERAGELVIHGVNLSLGGYFDPESYGCGFTPLCNELRRLWRQGVLVVVAAGNEGMAWLMRNDGDAYPANMDLSISDPGNLEDAIVVGSVHKSSPHNYGVSYFSSRGPTADGRGKPDVVAPGEKILSAYYDFDPNDAASLMVEMSGTSMAAPHVSGVLAGFLSARREFIGFPDRVKQLMLDTSTDLQRDRYVQGRGVPNLMRMLGKT
;
A
#
# COMPACT_ATOMS: atom_id res chain seq x y z
N MET A 1 -52.20 -14.32 -51.44
CA MET A 1 -53.14 -13.55 -50.60
C MET A 1 -52.45 -12.22 -50.29
N ALA A 2 -52.76 -11.18 -51.06
CA ALA A 2 -53.64 -10.06 -50.67
C ALA A 2 -53.06 -9.25 -49.49
N THR A 3 -52.33 -8.15 -49.79
CA THR A 3 -52.72 -6.73 -49.54
C THR A 3 -52.58 -6.30 -48.06
N SER A 4 -51.76 -5.32 -47.67
CA SER A 4 -51.96 -3.87 -47.95
C SER A 4 -50.72 -2.99 -47.63
N LYS A 5 -50.40 -2.06 -48.54
CA LYS A 5 -49.62 -0.78 -48.35
C LYS A 5 -50.50 0.28 -47.61
N PRO A 6 -50.11 1.56 -47.30
CA PRO A 6 -48.94 2.42 -47.68
C PRO A 6 -48.45 3.38 -46.51
N PRO A 7 -47.84 4.58 -46.70
CA PRO A 7 -46.88 5.09 -47.69
C PRO A 7 -45.56 5.67 -47.09
N ARG A 8 -44.70 6.10 -48.04
CA ARG A 8 -43.34 6.64 -48.00
C ARG A 8 -43.26 8.18 -47.68
N PRO A 9 -42.06 8.78 -47.63
CA PRO A 9 -41.64 9.90 -46.76
C PRO A 9 -41.53 11.27 -47.48
N ARG A 10 -41.07 12.32 -46.77
CA ARG A 10 -40.07 13.27 -47.32
C ARG A 10 -39.40 14.17 -46.26
N PRO A 11 -38.12 14.57 -46.45
CA PRO A 11 -37.32 15.39 -45.53
C PRO A 11 -37.11 16.83 -46.02
N ALA A 12 -36.69 17.72 -45.12
CA ALA A 12 -35.98 19.00 -45.34
C ALA A 12 -35.71 19.59 -43.94
N ARG A 13 -34.65 20.35 -43.60
CA ARG A 13 -33.81 21.26 -44.39
C ARG A 13 -32.63 21.72 -43.52
N ALA A 14 -31.65 22.32 -44.19
CA ALA A 14 -30.36 22.81 -43.72
C ALA A 14 -30.39 23.97 -42.70
N ALA A 15 -29.28 24.10 -41.95
CA ALA A 15 -28.84 25.28 -41.17
C ALA A 15 -28.41 26.44 -42.13
N PRO A 16 -28.21 27.72 -41.71
CA PRO A 16 -27.14 28.12 -40.74
C PRO A 16 -27.32 29.44 -39.91
N ARG A 17 -26.45 29.58 -38.88
CA ARG A 17 -25.77 30.78 -38.27
C ARG A 17 -26.47 32.15 -38.03
N LYS A 18 -26.47 32.58 -36.73
CA LYS A 18 -26.12 33.89 -36.02
C LYS A 18 -26.49 35.26 -36.66
N PRO A 19 -26.55 36.45 -35.97
CA PRO A 19 -26.00 36.88 -34.65
C PRO A 19 -26.85 37.91 -33.78
N ALA A 20 -26.29 38.28 -32.61
CA ALA A 20 -26.25 39.59 -31.92
C ALA A 20 -27.50 40.44 -31.53
N ALA A 21 -27.59 40.68 -30.21
CA ALA A 21 -27.65 41.97 -29.47
C ALA A 21 -28.77 43.03 -29.66
N THR A 22 -29.33 43.39 -28.47
CA THR A 22 -29.65 44.72 -27.90
C THR A 22 -30.96 45.48 -28.19
N ALA A 23 -31.53 45.94 -27.05
CA ALA A 23 -32.30 47.16 -26.79
C ALA A 23 -33.78 47.24 -27.24
N ASP A 24 -34.71 47.98 -26.62
CA ASP A 24 -34.99 48.45 -25.25
C ASP A 24 -36.38 49.15 -25.34
N GLN A 25 -37.15 49.19 -24.24
CA GLN A 25 -38.33 50.06 -23.95
C GLN A 25 -39.72 49.83 -24.62
N PRO A 26 -40.86 50.36 -24.07
CA PRO A 26 -41.14 50.94 -22.73
C PRO A 26 -42.44 50.48 -22.00
N ALA A 27 -42.37 50.53 -20.67
CA ALA A 27 -43.31 51.05 -19.65
C ALA A 27 -44.86 50.92 -19.77
N ARG A 28 -45.48 50.38 -18.69
CA ARG A 28 -46.36 51.16 -17.77
C ARG A 28 -46.69 50.44 -16.44
N LYS A 29 -46.25 51.07 -15.33
CA LYS A 29 -46.88 51.30 -14.00
C LYS A 29 -47.58 50.09 -13.30
N ARG A 30 -47.34 49.77 -12.02
CA ARG A 30 -47.38 50.66 -10.83
C ARG A 30 -47.01 49.83 -9.57
N ALA A 31 -46.25 50.42 -8.63
CA ALA A 31 -46.51 50.43 -7.17
C ALA A 31 -45.21 50.40 -6.30
N ALA A 32 -45.02 51.53 -5.61
CA ALA A 32 -44.39 51.78 -4.31
C ALA A 32 -43.14 50.99 -3.85
N ARG A 33 -42.04 51.74 -3.70
CA ARG A 33 -40.86 51.40 -2.87
C ARG A 33 -41.18 51.57 -1.38
N SER A 34 -40.81 50.59 -0.57
CA SER A 34 -40.16 50.80 0.73
C SER A 34 -38.86 50.00 0.75
N ALA A 35 -37.79 50.64 1.20
CA ALA A 35 -36.42 50.15 1.08
C ALA A 35 -36.11 49.06 2.12
N GLN A 36 -35.61 47.92 1.65
CA GLN A 36 -34.78 46.99 2.44
C GLN A 36 -33.34 47.04 1.89
N PRO A 37 -32.32 47.04 2.75
CA PRO A 37 -30.94 47.22 2.33
C PRO A 37 -30.44 45.97 1.58
N GLN A 38 -29.75 46.23 0.47
CA GLN A 38 -29.03 45.24 -0.31
C GLN A 38 -28.03 44.48 0.58
N THR A 39 -28.25 43.19 0.77
CA THR A 39 -27.18 42.27 1.16
C THR A 39 -26.74 41.48 -0.07
N THR A 40 -25.45 41.62 -0.34
CA THR A 40 -24.68 41.00 -1.41
C THR A 40 -24.84 39.48 -1.39
N ALA A 41 -25.42 38.92 -2.45
CA ALA A 41 -25.40 37.49 -2.72
C ALA A 41 -23.99 37.05 -3.20
N LYS A 42 -23.01 37.11 -2.29
CA LYS A 42 -21.73 36.40 -2.36
C LYS A 42 -21.49 35.74 -0.99
N SER A 43 -21.71 34.43 -0.92
CA SER A 43 -21.22 33.44 0.09
C SER A 43 -22.32 32.48 0.58
N ARG A 44 -22.54 31.36 -0.13
CA ARG A 44 -23.32 30.23 0.43
C ARG A 44 -22.74 28.84 0.13
N VAL A 45 -21.47 28.76 -0.28
CA VAL A 45 -20.79 27.48 -0.59
C VAL A 45 -19.56 27.24 0.31
N GLN A 46 -19.30 28.09 1.33
CA GLN A 46 -18.01 28.11 2.05
C GLN A 46 -17.97 27.51 3.47
N ASP A 47 -19.07 26.94 3.98
CA ASP A 47 -19.21 26.63 5.43
C ASP A 47 -19.04 25.15 5.83
N LYS A 48 -18.55 24.27 4.94
CA LYS A 48 -18.45 22.82 5.23
C LYS A 48 -17.04 22.41 5.62
N ALA A 49 -16.94 21.59 6.66
CA ALA A 49 -15.67 21.08 7.15
C ALA A 49 -14.98 20.20 6.10
N ARG A 50 -13.68 20.42 5.92
CA ARG A 50 -12.87 19.76 4.90
C ARG A 50 -12.04 18.61 5.44
N THR A 51 -11.89 18.53 6.75
CA THR A 51 -11.08 17.54 7.44
C THR A 51 -11.73 17.13 8.76
N VAL A 52 -11.67 15.84 9.09
CA VAL A 52 -12.11 15.29 10.38
C VAL A 52 -10.87 14.88 11.17
N ILE A 53 -10.71 15.40 12.38
CA ILE A 53 -9.59 15.10 13.27
C ILE A 53 -10.12 14.28 14.45
N TYR A 54 -9.66 13.04 14.53
CA TYR A 54 -9.86 12.16 15.67
C TYR A 54 -8.84 12.44 16.76
N ILE A 55 -9.25 12.32 18.03
CA ILE A 55 -8.37 12.52 19.17
C ILE A 55 -8.58 11.39 20.17
N HIS A 56 -7.48 10.73 20.55
CA HIS A 56 -7.47 9.67 21.56
C HIS A 56 -6.24 9.81 22.47
N GLY A 57 -6.39 9.46 23.75
CA GLY A 57 -5.31 9.59 24.73
C GLY A 57 -5.21 8.49 25.78
N ILE A 58 -6.23 7.64 25.93
CA ILE A 58 -6.27 6.69 27.04
C ILE A 58 -5.63 5.35 26.67
N GLY A 59 -4.66 4.91 27.48
CA GLY A 59 -4.08 3.57 27.39
C GLY A 59 -3.39 3.23 26.06
N ASN A 60 -2.97 1.97 25.94
CA ASN A 60 -2.30 1.46 24.75
C ASN A 60 -3.32 1.03 23.70
N LYS A 61 -3.12 1.47 22.46
CA LYS A 61 -3.95 1.12 21.30
C LYS A 61 -3.06 0.70 20.13
N PRO A 62 -3.66 0.17 19.04
CA PRO A 62 -2.94 -0.03 17.80
C PRO A 62 -2.28 1.24 17.27
N PRO A 63 -1.29 1.11 16.36
CA PRO A 63 -0.67 2.25 15.69
C PRO A 63 -1.71 3.23 15.14
N ALA A 64 -1.39 4.52 15.13
CA ALA A 64 -2.33 5.59 14.79
C ALA A 64 -2.99 5.38 13.40
N GLU A 65 -2.26 4.88 12.42
CA GLU A 65 -2.79 4.51 11.10
C GLU A 65 -3.89 3.44 11.15
N VAL A 66 -3.72 2.43 12.00
CA VAL A 66 -4.68 1.34 12.20
C VAL A 66 -5.91 1.89 12.93
N LEU A 67 -5.70 2.61 14.04
CA LEU A 67 -6.79 3.18 14.84
C LEU A 67 -7.63 4.17 14.02
N ARG A 68 -6.98 5.02 13.21
CA ARG A 68 -7.68 5.92 12.26
C ARG A 68 -8.53 5.12 11.28
N CYS A 69 -7.98 4.06 10.70
CA CYS A 69 -8.69 3.24 9.72
C CYS A 69 -9.93 2.55 10.34
N GLN A 70 -9.82 2.08 11.59
CA GLN A 70 -10.94 1.53 12.36
C GLN A 70 -12.02 2.60 12.62
N TRP A 71 -11.61 3.81 13.01
CA TRP A 71 -12.53 4.91 13.30
C TRP A 71 -13.20 5.47 12.05
N ASP A 72 -12.50 5.51 10.91
CA ASP A 72 -13.06 5.83 9.60
C ASP A 72 -14.15 4.84 9.19
N LYS A 73 -13.89 3.54 9.36
CA LYS A 73 -14.92 2.52 9.11
C LYS A 73 -16.09 2.64 10.08
N ALA A 74 -15.84 2.95 11.35
CA ALA A 74 -16.89 3.18 12.33
C ALA A 74 -17.75 4.41 12.00
N LEU A 75 -17.17 5.50 11.50
CA LEU A 75 -17.90 6.75 11.24
C LEU A 75 -18.48 6.83 9.82
N PHE A 76 -17.74 6.37 8.81
CA PHE A 76 -18.07 6.50 7.39
C PHE A 76 -18.33 5.17 6.68
N GLY A 77 -18.01 4.03 7.30
CA GLY A 77 -18.15 2.71 6.70
C GLY A 77 -16.98 2.29 5.80
N ARG A 78 -15.96 3.15 5.63
CA ARG A 78 -14.78 2.90 4.80
C ARG A 78 -13.61 3.81 5.21
N PRO A 79 -12.36 3.48 4.86
CA PRO A 79 -11.22 4.38 5.06
C PRO A 79 -11.37 5.68 4.26
N MET A 80 -10.99 6.82 4.85
CA MET A 80 -11.20 8.15 4.25
C MET A 80 -9.92 8.83 3.76
N GLY A 81 -8.74 8.26 4.03
CA GLY A 81 -7.45 8.75 3.54
C GLY A 81 -7.11 10.14 4.09
N GLU A 82 -6.71 11.08 3.21
CA GLU A 82 -6.30 12.44 3.59
C GLU A 82 -7.40 13.29 4.26
N ARG A 83 -8.67 12.88 4.14
CA ARG A 83 -9.82 13.60 4.70
C ARG A 83 -9.94 13.44 6.21
N THR A 84 -9.27 12.45 6.80
CA THR A 84 -9.28 12.21 8.25
C THR A 84 -7.86 12.14 8.81
N ARG A 85 -7.68 12.65 10.01
CA ARG A 85 -6.41 12.67 10.76
C ARG A 85 -6.62 12.11 12.16
N LEU A 86 -5.59 11.56 12.79
CA LEU A 86 -5.64 11.11 14.18
C LEU A 86 -4.53 11.77 15.01
N ALA A 87 -4.93 12.47 16.06
CA ALA A 87 -4.07 12.90 17.15
C ALA A 87 -4.15 11.84 18.26
N TYR A 88 -3.12 11.00 18.35
CA TYR A 88 -3.04 9.92 19.33
C TYR A 88 -1.86 10.16 20.27
N TRP A 89 -2.13 10.17 21.57
CA TRP A 89 -1.11 10.19 22.61
C TRP A 89 -1.15 8.90 23.43
N VAL A 90 0.03 8.40 23.79
CA VAL A 90 0.22 7.29 24.73
C VAL A 90 1.59 7.40 25.38
N ASN A 91 1.67 7.14 26.69
CA ASN A 91 2.94 7.11 27.40
C ASN A 91 3.75 5.87 26.99
N ARG A 92 4.77 6.05 26.13
CA ARG A 92 5.62 4.95 25.63
C ARG A 92 6.62 4.41 26.65
N GLU A 93 6.91 5.13 27.73
CA GLU A 93 7.69 4.57 28.86
C GLU A 93 6.87 3.49 29.57
N ARG A 94 5.56 3.70 29.69
CA ARG A 94 4.62 2.76 30.29
C ARG A 94 4.17 1.67 29.32
N TYR A 95 3.95 2.03 28.06
CA TYR A 95 3.46 1.17 26.99
C TYR A 95 4.46 1.14 25.81
N PRO A 96 5.58 0.41 25.96
CA PRO A 96 6.69 0.47 24.99
C PRO A 96 6.31 -0.07 23.60
N VAL A 97 5.35 -0.98 23.52
CA VAL A 97 4.91 -1.60 22.26
C VAL A 97 3.41 -1.33 22.07
N ALA A 98 3.03 -0.82 20.90
CA ALA A 98 1.62 -0.62 20.55
C ALA A 98 0.86 -1.96 20.50
N GLU A 99 -0.45 -1.93 20.77
CA GLU A 99 -1.25 -3.15 20.66
C GLU A 99 -1.31 -3.61 19.19
N PRO A 100 -1.29 -4.92 18.92
CA PRO A 100 -1.52 -5.39 17.56
C PRO A 100 -2.97 -5.08 17.14
N GLY A 101 -3.16 -4.64 15.91
CA GLY A 101 -4.49 -4.37 15.37
C GLY A 101 -4.49 -4.39 13.85
N SER A 102 -5.66 -4.65 13.27
CA SER A 102 -5.89 -4.52 11.83
C SER A 102 -7.05 -3.56 11.59
N CYS A 103 -7.12 -2.99 10.39
CA CYS A 103 -8.22 -2.10 10.03
C CYS A 103 -9.59 -2.81 10.00
N ASP A 104 -9.63 -4.14 9.92
CA ASP A 104 -10.89 -4.91 9.95
C ASP A 104 -11.36 -5.23 11.36
N ALA A 105 -10.49 -5.09 12.37
CA ALA A 105 -10.88 -5.22 13.76
C ALA A 105 -11.65 -3.98 14.24
N ARG A 106 -12.64 -4.15 15.10
CA ARG A 106 -13.21 -3.04 15.88
C ARG A 106 -12.35 -2.80 17.12
N ASP A 107 -12.33 -1.57 17.61
CA ASP A 107 -11.69 -1.24 18.88
C ASP A 107 -12.62 -1.66 20.03
N VAL A 108 -12.73 -2.97 20.26
CA VAL A 108 -13.67 -3.55 21.25
C VAL A 108 -13.15 -3.43 22.69
N GLY A 109 -12.20 -2.53 22.96
CA GLY A 109 -11.46 -2.49 24.22
C GLY A 109 -10.21 -3.37 24.17
N PRO A 110 -9.39 -3.38 25.22
CA PRO A 110 -8.14 -4.12 25.24
C PRO A 110 -8.42 -5.58 24.92
N ALA A 111 -7.96 -6.04 23.76
CA ALA A 111 -7.72 -7.45 23.57
C ALA A 111 -6.63 -7.79 24.60
N LEU A 112 -7.01 -8.45 25.70
CA LEU A 112 -6.06 -8.91 26.71
C LEU A 112 -4.91 -9.62 26.01
N ASN A 113 -3.78 -8.91 25.87
CA ASN A 113 -2.61 -9.43 25.18
C ASN A 113 -2.13 -10.65 25.96
N GLN A 114 -1.66 -11.70 25.28
CA GLN A 114 -1.09 -12.88 25.93
C GLN A 114 0.06 -12.52 26.91
N SER A 115 0.74 -11.39 26.71
CA SER A 115 1.74 -10.85 27.63
C SER A 115 1.15 -10.21 28.89
N VAL A 116 -0.04 -9.59 28.80
CA VAL A 116 -0.80 -9.06 29.96
C VAL A 116 -1.51 -10.20 30.68
N GLN A 117 -2.08 -11.18 29.96
CA GLN A 117 -2.53 -12.44 30.56
C GLN A 117 -1.39 -13.19 31.24
N ARG A 118 -0.17 -13.20 30.67
CA ARG A 118 0.99 -13.79 31.33
C ARG A 118 1.40 -13.02 32.57
N ALA A 119 1.51 -11.69 32.50
CA ALA A 119 1.82 -10.84 33.65
C ALA A 119 0.77 -10.98 34.78
N LEU A 120 -0.52 -11.00 34.44
CA LEU A 120 -1.65 -11.23 35.35
C LEU A 120 -1.71 -12.68 35.85
N SER A 121 -1.26 -13.68 35.08
CA SER A 121 -1.19 -15.08 35.51
C SER A 121 0.02 -15.38 36.40
N THR A 122 1.13 -14.64 36.24
CA THR A 122 2.30 -14.73 37.11
C THR A 122 2.15 -13.97 38.43
N LEU A 123 1.20 -13.03 38.52
CA LEU A 123 0.93 -12.23 39.73
C LEU A 123 -0.46 -12.45 40.35
N GLY A 124 -1.37 -13.18 39.69
CA GLY A 124 -2.60 -13.69 40.28
C GLY A 124 -3.65 -12.65 40.73
N LEU A 125 -3.54 -11.37 40.35
CA LEU A 125 -4.46 -10.33 40.83
C LEU A 125 -4.94 -9.40 39.69
N VAL A 126 -6.26 -9.42 39.44
CA VAL A 126 -6.96 -8.25 38.90
C VAL A 126 -6.83 -7.14 39.95
N PRO A 127 -6.48 -5.89 39.61
CA PRO A 127 -6.35 -4.85 40.63
C PRO A 127 -7.64 -4.76 41.45
N GLY A 128 -7.50 -4.99 42.74
CA GLY A 128 -8.54 -4.69 43.73
C GLY A 128 -8.70 -3.18 43.85
N GLU A 129 -9.78 -2.77 44.49
CA GLU A 129 -10.02 -1.37 44.87
C GLU A 129 -8.82 -0.79 45.65
N GLN A 130 -8.29 -1.58 46.59
CA GLN A 130 -7.08 -1.24 47.34
C GLN A 130 -5.83 -1.00 46.46
N ASP A 131 -5.68 -1.73 45.36
CA ASP A 131 -4.52 -1.59 44.46
C ASP A 131 -4.58 -0.26 43.67
N LEU A 132 -5.78 0.22 43.35
CA LEU A 132 -5.96 1.51 42.68
C LEU A 132 -5.64 2.69 43.60
N HIS A 133 -6.03 2.62 44.87
CA HIS A 133 -5.65 3.62 45.86
C HIS A 133 -4.14 3.62 46.13
N LEU A 134 -3.48 2.45 46.18
CA LEU A 134 -2.02 2.35 46.26
C LEU A 134 -1.33 2.95 45.03
N LEU A 135 -1.90 2.75 43.83
CA LEU A 135 -1.40 3.39 42.61
C LEU A 135 -1.55 4.91 42.67
N ALA A 136 -2.68 5.43 43.16
CA ALA A 136 -2.87 6.87 43.38
C ALA A 136 -1.82 7.44 44.34
N ASP A 137 -1.51 6.72 45.43
CA ASP A 137 -0.49 7.11 46.40
C ASP A 137 0.92 7.12 45.80
N ALA A 138 1.23 6.15 44.94
CA ALA A 138 2.52 6.05 44.27
C ALA A 138 2.73 7.11 43.18
N LEU A 139 1.66 7.57 42.52
CA LEU A 139 1.73 8.63 41.51
C LEU A 139 1.88 10.02 42.14
N ALA A 140 1.17 10.29 43.23
CA ALA A 140 1.08 11.62 43.83
C ALA A 140 2.41 12.10 44.43
N GLN A 141 2.86 13.28 44.02
CA GLN A 141 4.04 13.96 44.58
C GLN A 141 3.69 14.96 45.68
N SER A 142 2.41 15.31 45.82
CA SER A 142 1.89 16.21 46.86
C SER A 142 0.63 15.65 47.52
N GLU A 143 0.31 16.14 48.73
CA GLU A 143 -0.93 15.77 49.44
C GLU A 143 -2.19 16.19 48.67
N GLN A 144 -2.12 17.33 47.97
CA GLN A 144 -3.19 17.82 47.13
C GLN A 144 -3.43 16.90 45.92
N GLU A 145 -2.37 16.48 45.23
CA GLU A 145 -2.45 15.49 44.13
C GLU A 145 -3.06 14.18 44.61
N ARG A 146 -2.61 13.68 45.76
CA ARG A 146 -3.16 12.46 46.36
C ARG A 146 -4.66 12.60 46.61
N SER A 147 -5.08 13.68 47.27
CA SER A 147 -6.50 13.95 47.51
C SER A 147 -7.33 14.02 46.22
N ASP A 148 -6.75 14.59 45.15
CA ASP A 148 -7.43 14.72 43.87
C ASP A 148 -7.55 13.38 43.12
N LEU A 149 -6.53 12.53 43.18
CA LEU A 149 -6.53 11.19 42.58
C LEU A 149 -7.43 10.21 43.35
N HIS A 150 -7.45 10.26 44.68
CA HIS A 150 -8.35 9.45 45.50
C HIS A 150 -9.82 9.82 45.24
N ARG A 151 -10.17 11.11 45.22
CA ARG A 151 -11.55 11.54 44.89
C ARG A 151 -11.99 11.10 43.49
N LEU A 152 -11.06 11.09 42.53
CA LEU A 152 -11.35 10.60 41.18
C LEU A 152 -11.66 9.09 41.18
N LEU A 153 -10.93 8.31 41.97
CA LEU A 153 -11.21 6.87 42.14
C LEU A 153 -12.56 6.64 42.82
N ASP A 154 -12.85 7.36 43.90
CA ASP A 154 -14.14 7.26 44.60
C ASP A 154 -15.33 7.53 43.65
N GLU A 155 -15.21 8.51 42.75
CA GLU A 155 -16.22 8.80 41.72
C GLU A 155 -16.39 7.63 40.72
N LEU A 156 -15.30 6.98 40.31
CA LEU A 156 -15.34 5.86 39.38
C LEU A 156 -15.90 4.59 40.02
N ASP A 157 -15.59 4.34 41.29
CA ASP A 157 -16.08 3.18 42.04
C ASP A 157 -17.57 3.32 42.37
N THR A 158 -18.02 4.50 42.78
CA THR A 158 -19.45 4.80 42.98
C THR A 158 -20.26 4.64 41.70
N ALA A 159 -19.73 5.12 40.56
CA ALA A 159 -20.33 4.94 39.24
C ALA A 159 -20.48 3.46 38.85
N SER A 160 -19.46 2.65 39.18
CA SER A 160 -19.40 1.22 38.88
C SER A 160 -20.32 0.36 39.77
N ALA A 161 -20.75 0.88 40.92
CA ALA A 161 -21.56 0.17 41.92
C ALA A 161 -23.08 0.35 41.74
N THR A 162 -23.55 1.40 41.06
CA THR A 162 -24.97 1.70 40.84
C THR A 162 -25.61 0.76 39.80
N PRO A 163 -26.62 -0.06 40.16
CA PRO A 163 -27.40 -0.81 39.17
C PRO A 163 -28.30 0.15 38.40
N ALA A 164 -28.36 0.03 37.07
CA ALA A 164 -29.34 0.75 36.27
C ALA A 164 -30.76 0.42 36.76
N VAL A 165 -31.52 1.45 37.13
CA VAL A 165 -32.93 1.33 37.53
C VAL A 165 -33.72 0.79 36.33
N GLY A 166 -34.04 -0.51 36.33
CA GLY A 166 -34.91 -1.13 35.34
C GLY A 166 -34.67 -2.60 35.01
N ASP A 167 -33.47 -3.16 35.20
CA ASP A 167 -33.18 -4.56 34.79
C ASP A 167 -33.13 -5.50 36.02
N VAL A 168 -34.30 -6.00 36.43
CA VAL A 168 -34.41 -7.18 37.29
C VAL A 168 -34.21 -8.42 36.42
N GLN A 169 -32.99 -8.69 35.94
CA GLN A 169 -32.64 -9.99 35.38
C GLN A 169 -31.12 -10.24 35.33
N ALA A 170 -30.71 -11.23 36.14
CA ALA A 170 -29.48 -12.04 36.08
C ALA A 170 -28.11 -11.35 36.26
N LYS A 171 -27.57 -11.44 37.49
CA LYS A 171 -26.12 -11.41 37.77
C LYS A 171 -25.44 -12.51 36.95
N GLY A 172 -24.92 -12.18 35.77
CA GLY A 172 -24.31 -13.12 34.83
C GLY A 172 -22.77 -13.04 34.79
N PRO A 173 -22.11 -14.01 34.13
CA PRO A 173 -20.65 -13.97 33.87
C PRO A 173 -20.20 -12.74 33.04
N ILE A 174 -21.11 -12.17 32.24
CA ILE A 174 -20.86 -10.95 31.44
C ILE A 174 -20.64 -9.72 32.35
N ASP A 175 -21.36 -9.60 33.47
CA ASP A 175 -21.18 -8.49 34.43
C ASP A 175 -19.81 -8.56 35.13
N ALA A 176 -19.29 -9.77 35.35
CA ALA A 176 -17.97 -9.96 35.97
C ALA A 176 -16.84 -9.53 35.03
N ILE A 177 -16.95 -9.85 33.74
CA ILE A 177 -15.98 -9.46 32.70
C ILE A 177 -15.99 -7.94 32.51
N ASN A 178 -17.18 -7.33 32.47
CA ASN A 178 -17.33 -5.87 32.38
C ASN A 178 -16.69 -5.16 33.58
N ARG A 179 -16.84 -5.68 34.81
CA ARG A 179 -16.18 -5.11 36.00
C ARG A 179 -14.65 -5.14 35.92
N VAL A 180 -14.06 -6.22 35.40
CA VAL A 180 -12.60 -6.32 35.23
C VAL A 180 -12.11 -5.31 34.19
N LEU A 181 -12.81 -5.22 33.06
CA LEU A 181 -12.49 -4.26 32.00
C LEU A 181 -12.55 -2.81 32.49
N LEU A 182 -13.61 -2.45 33.23
CA LEU A 182 -13.79 -1.11 33.77
C LEU A 182 -12.68 -0.73 34.76
N ARG A 183 -12.22 -1.66 35.61
CA ARG A 183 -11.08 -1.40 36.51
C ARG A 183 -9.77 -1.13 35.77
N LEU A 184 -9.53 -1.83 34.65
CA LEU A 184 -8.37 -1.57 33.80
C LEU A 184 -8.45 -0.19 33.13
N ILE A 185 -9.65 0.21 32.68
CA ILE A 185 -9.89 1.55 32.13
C ILE A 185 -9.68 2.63 33.20
N SER A 186 -10.19 2.42 34.43
CA SER A 186 -10.00 3.34 35.55
C SER A 186 -8.52 3.51 35.92
N ALA A 187 -7.74 2.42 35.95
CA ALA A 187 -6.31 2.47 36.19
C ALA A 187 -5.57 3.29 35.11
N ALA A 188 -5.89 3.06 33.84
CA ALA A 188 -5.32 3.80 32.72
C ALA A 188 -5.71 5.29 32.79
N LEU A 189 -6.99 5.59 33.01
CA LEU A 189 -7.49 6.96 33.15
C LEU A 189 -6.76 7.69 34.29
N LEU A 190 -6.61 7.06 35.47
CA LEU A 190 -5.96 7.66 36.62
C LEU A 190 -4.55 8.16 36.28
N GLN A 191 -3.76 7.30 35.67
CA GLN A 191 -2.38 7.61 35.31
C GLN A 191 -2.30 8.66 34.19
N ASP A 192 -3.23 8.63 33.24
CA ASP A 192 -3.23 9.54 32.10
C ASP A 192 -3.76 10.93 32.50
N VAL A 193 -4.76 11.00 33.38
CA VAL A 193 -5.21 12.24 34.04
C VAL A 193 -4.05 12.86 34.83
N HIS A 194 -3.30 12.04 35.57
CA HIS A 194 -2.11 12.51 36.27
C HIS A 194 -1.09 13.12 35.30
N ASP A 195 -0.79 12.44 34.19
CA ASP A 195 0.16 12.92 33.19
C ASP A 195 -0.28 14.24 32.53
N LEU A 196 -1.58 14.49 32.37
CA LEU A 196 -2.10 15.75 31.81
C LEU A 196 -2.02 16.92 32.80
N PHE A 197 -2.42 16.72 34.05
CA PHE A 197 -2.54 17.81 35.02
C PHE A 197 -1.27 18.09 35.83
N PHE A 198 -0.50 17.05 36.14
CA PHE A 198 0.58 17.14 37.12
C PHE A 198 1.98 16.96 36.52
N VAL A 199 2.09 16.54 35.25
CA VAL A 199 3.39 16.36 34.57
C VAL A 199 3.51 17.30 33.36
N PRO A 200 4.07 18.52 33.54
CA PRO A 200 4.07 19.56 32.50
C PRO A 200 4.67 19.13 31.15
N GLY A 201 5.75 18.33 31.18
CA GLY A 201 6.39 17.81 29.97
C GLY A 201 5.48 16.87 29.17
N ARG A 202 4.75 15.98 29.85
CA ARG A 202 3.80 15.06 29.20
C ARG A 202 2.57 15.80 28.68
N ALA A 203 2.05 16.76 29.46
CA ALA A 203 0.96 17.63 29.05
C ALA A 203 1.30 18.44 27.78
N ALA A 204 2.53 18.95 27.66
CA ALA A 204 2.99 19.65 26.47
C ALA A 204 2.99 18.74 25.24
N LEU A 205 3.46 17.49 25.36
CA LEU A 205 3.44 16.51 24.28
C LEU A 205 2.00 16.14 23.85
N MET A 206 1.08 15.98 24.81
CA MET A 206 -0.34 15.75 24.53
C MET A 206 -0.94 16.90 23.71
N ARG A 207 -0.71 18.15 24.13
CA ARG A 207 -1.19 19.34 23.40
C ARG A 207 -0.62 19.41 22.00
N GLU A 208 0.68 19.21 21.88
CA GLU A 208 1.38 19.29 20.60
C GLU A 208 0.86 18.25 19.62
N SER A 209 0.48 17.05 20.10
CA SER A 209 -0.11 16.00 19.27
C SER A 209 -1.32 16.50 18.47
N LEU A 210 -2.20 17.30 19.08
CA LEU A 210 -3.38 17.88 18.42
C LEU A 210 -3.06 19.20 17.72
N ALA A 211 -2.33 20.11 18.37
CA ALA A 211 -2.02 21.42 17.84
C ALA A 211 -1.31 21.32 16.48
N GLN A 212 -0.43 20.34 16.32
CA GLN A 212 0.24 20.03 15.06
C GLN A 212 -0.76 19.66 13.94
N ARG A 213 -1.80 18.86 14.23
CA ARG A 213 -2.81 18.45 13.22
C ARG A 213 -3.77 19.58 12.84
N LEU A 214 -3.95 20.55 13.72
CA LEU A 214 -4.74 21.76 13.45
C LEU A 214 -3.92 22.77 12.63
N ARG A 215 -2.64 22.98 12.97
CA ARG A 215 -1.74 23.90 12.26
C ARG A 215 -1.38 23.47 10.84
N SER A 216 -1.54 22.20 10.50
CA SER A 216 -1.18 21.68 9.18
C SER A 216 -2.15 22.06 8.05
N GLY A 217 -3.19 22.84 8.33
CA GLY A 217 -4.12 23.36 7.32
C GLY A 217 -5.29 22.40 7.05
N GLY A 218 -6.13 22.72 6.05
CA GLY A 218 -7.31 21.90 5.73
C GLY A 218 -8.56 22.14 6.61
N GLY A 219 -8.64 23.28 7.28
CA GLY A 219 -9.87 23.74 7.93
C GLY A 219 -10.94 24.25 6.94
N PRO A 220 -12.21 24.43 7.35
CA PRO A 220 -12.76 24.18 8.69
C PRO A 220 -12.76 22.70 9.11
N PHE A 221 -12.71 22.41 10.41
CA PHE A 221 -12.53 21.06 10.95
C PHE A 221 -13.78 20.50 11.64
N VAL A 222 -13.94 19.18 11.59
CA VAL A 222 -14.69 18.42 12.61
C VAL A 222 -13.67 17.80 13.56
N VAL A 223 -13.80 18.08 14.86
CA VAL A 223 -12.94 17.49 15.89
C VAL A 223 -13.75 16.45 16.66
N VAL A 224 -13.30 15.20 16.67
CA VAL A 224 -13.96 14.09 17.36
C VAL A 224 -13.02 13.51 18.40
N ALA A 225 -13.34 13.73 19.66
CA ALA A 225 -12.48 13.39 20.78
C ALA A 225 -13.13 12.31 21.64
N HIS A 226 -12.41 11.22 21.91
CA HIS A 226 -12.90 10.10 22.72
C HIS A 226 -12.07 9.93 23.98
N SER A 227 -12.73 9.61 25.10
CA SER A 227 -12.10 9.41 26.42
C SER A 227 -11.19 10.60 26.79
N GLN A 228 -9.97 10.36 27.29
CA GLN A 228 -9.00 11.40 27.64
C GLN A 228 -8.69 12.35 26.46
N GLY A 229 -8.87 11.91 25.21
CA GLY A 229 -8.77 12.78 24.04
C GLY A 229 -9.69 14.01 24.14
N SER A 230 -10.83 13.90 24.83
CA SER A 230 -11.74 15.03 25.08
C SER A 230 -11.11 16.12 25.94
N MET A 231 -10.30 15.73 26.93
CA MET A 231 -9.60 16.65 27.83
C MET A 231 -8.50 17.38 27.08
N ILE A 232 -7.73 16.64 26.26
CA ILE A 232 -6.68 17.20 25.39
C ILE A 232 -7.29 18.18 24.38
N ALA A 233 -8.38 17.77 23.72
CA ALA A 233 -9.10 18.60 22.77
C ALA A 233 -9.60 19.89 23.42
N PHE A 234 -10.27 19.78 24.56
CA PHE A 234 -10.76 20.94 25.29
C PHE A 234 -9.63 21.89 25.69
N ASP A 235 -8.52 21.35 26.22
CA ASP A 235 -7.39 22.15 26.65
C ASP A 235 -6.71 22.91 25.51
N VAL A 236 -6.59 22.31 24.32
CA VAL A 236 -6.03 22.99 23.14
C VAL A 236 -7.02 23.98 22.55
N LEU A 237 -8.27 23.55 22.28
CA LEU A 237 -9.25 24.38 21.58
C LEU A 237 -9.63 25.63 22.36
N ARG A 238 -9.70 25.56 23.70
CA ARG A 238 -10.02 26.74 24.55
C ARG A 238 -8.96 27.85 24.45
N GLN A 239 -7.75 27.53 23.99
CA GLN A 239 -6.65 28.48 23.86
C GLN A 239 -6.58 29.12 22.46
N LEU A 240 -7.30 28.56 21.48
CA LEU A 240 -7.28 29.01 20.10
C LEU A 240 -8.39 30.03 19.82
N GLN A 241 -8.04 31.08 19.08
CA GLN A 241 -9.01 32.06 18.59
C GLN A 241 -9.66 31.60 17.28
N ALA A 242 -10.86 32.09 16.98
CA ALA A 242 -11.57 31.77 15.73
C ALA A 242 -10.81 32.21 14.46
N ALA A 243 -9.91 33.19 14.58
CA ALA A 243 -9.05 33.62 13.48
C ALA A 243 -7.91 32.64 13.19
N GLU A 244 -7.53 31.81 14.17
CA GLU A 244 -6.41 30.87 14.09
C GLU A 244 -6.87 29.48 13.62
N CYS A 245 -8.09 29.09 13.99
CA CYS A 245 -8.66 27.79 13.67
C CYS A 245 -10.20 27.87 13.65
N GLU A 246 -10.82 27.24 12.66
CA GLU A 246 -12.27 27.10 12.59
C GLU A 246 -12.68 25.64 12.78
N VAL A 247 -13.38 25.34 13.87
CA VAL A 247 -13.94 24.03 14.18
C VAL A 247 -15.46 24.07 14.01
N SER A 248 -15.97 23.53 12.91
CA SER A 248 -17.40 23.49 12.60
C SER A 248 -18.19 22.64 13.59
N LEU A 249 -17.59 21.55 14.07
CA LEU A 249 -18.20 20.64 15.03
C LEU A 249 -17.12 20.05 15.96
N PHE A 250 -17.33 20.19 17.26
CA PHE A 250 -16.56 19.51 18.30
C PHE A 250 -17.43 18.42 18.94
N LEU A 251 -16.97 17.18 18.91
CA LEU A 251 -17.63 16.02 19.50
C LEU A 251 -16.79 15.48 20.65
N THR A 252 -17.38 15.34 21.83
CA THR A 252 -16.78 14.62 22.96
C THR A 252 -17.54 13.32 23.20
N LEU A 253 -16.85 12.18 23.13
CA LEU A 253 -17.43 10.84 23.19
C LEU A 253 -16.90 10.09 24.42
N GLY A 254 -17.78 9.60 25.29
CA GLY A 254 -17.35 8.89 26.52
C GLY A 254 -16.38 9.74 27.34
N SER A 255 -16.74 11.00 27.59
CA SER A 255 -15.79 12.02 28.02
C SER A 255 -15.55 12.04 29.53
N PRO A 256 -14.29 12.03 30.01
CA PRO A 256 -13.95 12.28 31.41
C PRO A 256 -14.32 13.68 31.90
N LEU A 257 -14.68 14.61 31.00
CA LEU A 257 -15.32 15.86 31.40
C LEU A 257 -16.66 15.61 32.15
N GLY A 258 -17.24 14.42 32.01
CA GLY A 258 -18.35 13.90 32.81
C GLY A 258 -18.01 13.65 34.28
N LEU A 259 -16.73 13.59 34.67
CA LEU A 259 -16.33 13.35 36.06
C LEU A 259 -16.21 14.68 36.83
N PRO A 260 -16.96 14.87 37.94
CA PRO A 260 -16.93 16.12 38.71
C PRO A 260 -15.51 16.51 39.17
N GLN A 261 -14.68 15.55 39.57
CA GLN A 261 -13.32 15.81 39.99
C GLN A 261 -12.43 16.29 38.83
N VAL A 262 -12.58 15.72 37.63
CA VAL A 262 -11.87 16.21 36.41
C VAL A 262 -12.29 17.65 36.09
N ARG A 263 -13.58 17.97 36.18
CA ARG A 263 -14.06 19.35 36.00
C ARG A 263 -13.50 20.29 37.05
N SER A 264 -13.41 19.85 38.31
CA SER A 264 -12.82 20.63 39.41
C SER A 264 -11.35 20.95 39.14
N MET A 265 -10.58 19.97 38.68
CA MET A 265 -9.19 20.16 38.27
C MET A 265 -9.07 21.19 37.15
N PHE A 266 -9.89 21.10 36.09
CA PHE A 266 -9.91 22.11 35.02
C PHE A 266 -10.30 23.50 35.52
N LYS A 267 -11.36 23.62 36.34
CA LYS A 267 -11.82 24.91 36.92
C LYS A 267 -10.71 25.59 37.72
N ARG A 268 -9.96 24.83 38.52
CA ARG A 268 -8.77 25.34 39.23
C ARG A 268 -7.67 25.72 38.27
N TRP A 269 -7.39 24.90 37.25
CA TRP A 269 -6.35 25.16 36.26
C TRP A 269 -6.61 26.43 35.44
N THR A 270 -7.86 26.67 35.05
CA THR A 270 -8.25 27.84 34.27
C THR A 270 -8.57 29.06 35.12
N GLY A 271 -8.68 28.91 36.45
CA GLY A 271 -9.13 29.97 37.36
C GLY A 271 -10.59 30.38 37.11
N THR A 272 -11.43 29.49 36.59
CA THR A 272 -12.84 29.78 36.25
C THR A 272 -13.82 28.95 37.06
N ARG A 273 -15.05 29.47 37.28
CA ARG A 273 -16.11 28.72 37.97
C ARG A 273 -16.77 27.64 37.10
N LYS A 274 -16.70 27.82 35.78
CA LYS A 274 -17.28 26.96 34.74
C LYS A 274 -16.27 26.78 33.61
N LEU A 275 -16.39 25.70 32.84
CA LEU A 275 -15.50 25.43 31.70
C LEU A 275 -15.83 26.41 30.57
N PRO A 276 -14.87 27.21 30.06
CA PRO A 276 -15.13 28.15 28.97
C PRO A 276 -15.46 27.41 27.67
N PHE A 277 -16.55 27.79 26.99
CA PHE A 277 -16.81 27.32 25.64
C PHE A 277 -15.73 27.84 24.66
N PRO A 278 -15.02 26.98 23.90
CA PRO A 278 -13.96 27.41 22.98
C PRO A 278 -14.44 28.36 21.89
N GLU A 279 -13.74 29.47 21.66
CA GLU A 279 -14.16 30.49 20.68
C GLU A 279 -14.08 29.98 19.23
N CYS A 280 -13.08 29.17 18.91
CA CYS A 280 -12.88 28.55 17.60
C CYS A 280 -13.95 27.51 17.23
N VAL A 281 -14.81 27.10 18.17
CA VAL A 281 -15.83 26.06 17.96
C VAL A 281 -17.19 26.67 17.62
N ARG A 282 -17.81 26.21 16.52
CA ARG A 282 -19.15 26.65 16.10
C ARG A 282 -20.26 25.88 16.80
N ARG A 283 -20.10 24.57 16.98
CA ARG A 283 -21.07 23.67 17.63
C ARG A 283 -20.31 22.60 18.43
N TRP A 284 -20.75 22.33 19.64
CA TRP A 284 -20.19 21.28 20.50
C TRP A 284 -21.30 20.32 20.93
N ILE A 285 -21.12 19.03 20.63
CA ILE A 285 -22.02 17.97 21.08
C ILE A 285 -21.25 17.03 22.02
N ASN A 286 -21.74 16.88 23.25
CA ASN A 286 -21.25 15.89 24.19
C ASN A 286 -22.10 14.62 24.11
N VAL A 287 -21.46 13.46 24.00
CA VAL A 287 -22.12 12.17 23.80
C VAL A 287 -21.68 11.21 24.91
N ALA A 288 -22.64 10.77 25.71
CA ALA A 288 -22.40 9.94 26.89
C ALA A 288 -23.37 8.75 26.95
N GLU A 289 -22.82 7.53 26.99
CA GLU A 289 -23.57 6.33 27.34
C GLU A 289 -23.74 6.30 28.86
N THR A 290 -24.97 6.21 29.37
CA THR A 290 -25.20 6.28 30.84
C THR A 290 -24.62 5.09 31.60
N ARG A 291 -24.26 4.01 30.91
CA ARG A 291 -23.52 2.87 31.48
C ARG A 291 -21.99 3.00 31.40
N ASP A 292 -21.48 4.08 30.81
CA ASP A 292 -20.04 4.35 30.71
C ASP A 292 -19.56 5.10 31.97
N PRO A 293 -18.78 4.47 32.88
CA PRO A 293 -18.39 5.09 34.14
C PRO A 293 -17.43 6.27 33.96
N ILE A 294 -16.80 6.40 32.79
CA ILE A 294 -15.90 7.51 32.47
C ILE A 294 -16.71 8.76 32.09
N ALA A 295 -17.96 8.59 31.63
CA ALA A 295 -18.87 9.67 31.27
C ALA A 295 -20.03 9.78 32.29
N LEU A 296 -19.67 9.77 33.58
CA LEU A 296 -20.61 9.67 34.71
C LEU A 296 -21.74 10.71 34.68
N ASP A 297 -21.40 11.98 34.43
CA ASP A 297 -22.38 13.04 34.22
C ASP A 297 -22.64 13.24 32.73
N PRO A 298 -23.80 12.79 32.21
CA PRO A 298 -24.13 12.93 30.80
C PRO A 298 -24.58 14.34 30.41
N ASP A 299 -24.91 15.22 31.37
CA ASP A 299 -25.43 16.58 31.10
C ASP A 299 -24.50 17.68 31.62
N LEU A 300 -23.62 18.16 30.75
CA LEU A 300 -22.67 19.21 31.10
C LEU A 300 -23.22 20.64 30.92
N THR A 301 -24.52 20.82 30.64
CA THR A 301 -25.10 22.15 30.32
C THR A 301 -24.86 23.16 31.45
N GLY A 302 -24.93 22.70 32.70
CA GLY A 302 -24.68 23.52 33.89
C GLY A 302 -23.21 23.91 34.08
N ASP A 303 -22.27 23.15 33.50
CA ASP A 303 -20.83 23.27 33.70
C ASP A 303 -20.11 24.08 32.63
N ILE A 304 -20.71 24.26 31.45
CA ILE A 304 -20.13 25.04 30.35
C ILE A 304 -20.57 26.52 30.42
N ALA A 305 -19.62 27.45 30.37
CA ALA A 305 -19.87 28.88 30.28
C ALA A 305 -19.98 29.36 28.84
N ASN A 306 -20.85 30.34 28.58
CA ASN A 306 -20.93 31.08 27.31
C ASN A 306 -21.22 30.23 26.05
N ALA A 307 -21.90 29.09 26.21
CA ALA A 307 -22.29 28.24 25.10
C ALA A 307 -23.24 28.93 24.09
N LYS A 308 -24.11 29.85 24.55
CA LYS A 308 -25.06 30.62 23.70
C LYS A 308 -25.89 29.72 22.75
N GLY A 309 -26.35 28.57 23.24
CA GLY A 309 -27.14 27.60 22.45
C GLY A 309 -26.32 26.75 21.45
N ARG A 310 -24.99 26.80 21.51
CA ARG A 310 -24.08 26.03 20.65
C ARG A 310 -23.57 24.72 21.29
N PHE A 311 -24.09 24.38 22.47
CA PHE A 311 -23.72 23.18 23.23
C PHE A 311 -24.93 22.27 23.37
N GLU A 312 -24.76 20.98 23.09
CA GLU A 312 -25.81 19.95 23.13
C GLU A 312 -25.28 18.71 23.86
N ASN A 313 -26.14 18.03 24.63
CA ASN A 313 -25.85 16.70 25.16
C ASN A 313 -26.70 15.65 24.44
N LEU A 314 -26.10 14.49 24.18
CA LEU A 314 -26.75 13.30 23.68
C LEU A 314 -26.42 12.14 24.62
N SER A 315 -27.43 11.63 25.32
CA SER A 315 -27.26 10.52 26.26
C SER A 315 -28.45 9.57 26.26
N ASP A 316 -28.15 8.27 26.40
CA ASP A 316 -29.11 7.17 26.54
C ASP A 316 -28.40 5.96 27.22
N ALA A 317 -29.14 4.95 27.67
CA ALA A 317 -28.64 3.73 28.33
C ALA A 317 -28.28 2.59 27.37
N ARG A 318 -28.49 2.80 26.07
CA ARG A 318 -28.21 1.86 24.97
C ARG A 318 -27.79 2.61 23.71
N LEU A 319 -27.11 3.74 23.89
CA LEU A 319 -26.65 4.60 22.80
C LEU A 319 -25.47 3.94 22.08
N ASN A 320 -24.47 3.47 22.83
CA ASN A 320 -23.27 2.84 22.28
C ASN A 320 -23.60 1.38 21.87
N PRO A 321 -23.52 0.97 20.59
CA PRO A 321 -23.82 -0.40 20.18
C PRO A 321 -23.03 -1.49 20.91
N ASP A 322 -21.86 -1.14 21.43
CA ASP A 322 -20.98 -2.05 22.16
C ASP A 322 -21.26 -2.07 23.68
N TRP A 323 -22.36 -1.44 24.16
CA TRP A 323 -22.70 -1.27 25.59
C TRP A 323 -22.70 -2.56 26.42
N GLN A 324 -22.99 -3.72 25.83
CA GLN A 324 -23.02 -5.01 26.53
C GLN A 324 -21.63 -5.53 26.92
N HIS A 325 -20.61 -5.15 26.15
CA HIS A 325 -19.24 -5.69 26.26
C HIS A 325 -18.23 -4.61 26.65
N ASN A 326 -18.39 -3.40 26.10
CA ASN A 326 -17.54 -2.25 26.37
C ASN A 326 -18.33 -0.95 26.12
N PRO A 327 -19.04 -0.41 27.14
CA PRO A 327 -19.77 0.85 27.01
C PRO A 327 -18.86 2.05 26.72
N HIS A 328 -17.55 1.92 26.94
CA HIS A 328 -16.54 2.94 26.68
C HIS A 328 -15.84 2.80 25.30
N SER A 329 -16.30 1.92 24.41
CA SER A 329 -15.66 1.73 23.08
C SER A 329 -15.80 2.98 22.18
N GLY A 330 -14.66 3.49 21.70
CA GLY A 330 -14.63 4.61 20.76
C GLY A 330 -15.25 4.29 19.40
N SER A 331 -14.99 3.10 18.84
CA SER A 331 -15.64 2.66 17.59
C SER A 331 -17.15 2.47 17.76
N GLY A 332 -17.58 2.06 18.96
CA GLY A 332 -18.98 1.99 19.32
C GLY A 332 -19.65 3.36 19.30
N TYR A 333 -19.09 4.36 20.01
CA TYR A 333 -19.58 5.74 19.96
C TYR A 333 -19.60 6.34 18.54
N LEU A 334 -18.56 6.11 17.74
CA LEU A 334 -18.49 6.62 16.36
C LEU A 334 -19.52 5.97 15.43
N SER A 335 -20.00 4.78 15.77
CA SER A 335 -21.01 4.06 14.98
C SER A 335 -22.44 4.52 15.28
N ILE A 336 -22.64 5.37 16.29
CA ILE A 336 -23.96 5.90 16.68
C ILE A 336 -24.58 6.69 15.51
N PRO A 337 -25.82 6.39 15.11
CA PRO A 337 -26.48 7.08 13.99
C PRO A 337 -26.51 8.60 14.12
N GLN A 338 -26.76 9.12 15.32
CA GLN A 338 -26.80 10.55 15.62
C GLN A 338 -25.42 11.20 15.49
N VAL A 339 -24.35 10.51 15.93
CA VAL A 339 -22.95 10.97 15.76
C VAL A 339 -22.60 11.02 14.28
N ARG A 340 -22.89 9.95 13.53
CA ARG A 340 -22.70 9.90 12.07
C ARG A 340 -23.47 11.00 11.35
N ALA A 341 -24.71 11.27 11.77
CA ALA A 341 -25.54 12.33 11.19
C ALA A 341 -24.95 13.72 11.43
N ALA A 342 -24.54 14.03 12.66
CA ALA A 342 -23.92 15.30 13.00
C ALA A 342 -22.61 15.54 12.22
N VAL A 343 -21.75 14.52 12.09
CA VAL A 343 -20.54 14.62 11.28
C VAL A 343 -20.88 14.82 9.81
N ARG A 344 -21.80 14.02 9.25
CA ARG A 344 -22.23 14.13 7.84
C ARG A 344 -22.83 15.51 7.51
N GLU A 345 -23.56 16.11 8.45
CA GLU A 345 -24.08 17.47 8.33
C GLU A 345 -22.93 18.48 8.23
N ALA A 346 -21.93 18.37 9.10
CA ALA A 346 -20.79 19.29 9.17
C ALA A 346 -19.85 19.21 7.94
N VAL A 347 -19.58 18.00 7.43
CA VAL A 347 -18.68 17.79 6.26
C VAL A 347 -19.43 17.86 4.91
N GLY A 348 -20.72 17.55 4.90
CA GLY A 348 -21.58 17.51 3.73
C GLY A 348 -21.41 16.32 2.77
N VAL A 349 -22.36 16.20 1.85
CA VAL A 349 -22.55 15.04 0.96
C VAL A 349 -21.40 14.73 -0.02
N GLY A 350 -20.53 15.71 -0.32
CA GLY A 350 -19.38 15.53 -1.21
C GLY A 350 -18.16 14.92 -0.51
N PHE A 351 -18.11 14.98 0.82
CA PHE A 351 -17.00 14.47 1.63
C PHE A 351 -16.93 12.95 1.64
N ASP A 352 -18.06 12.27 1.38
CA ASP A 352 -18.17 10.81 1.29
C ASP A 352 -18.34 10.33 -0.17
N GLN A 353 -17.84 11.07 -1.16
CA GLN A 353 -17.79 10.59 -2.54
C GLN A 353 -16.48 9.81 -2.81
N PRO A 354 -16.54 8.58 -3.39
CA PRO A 354 -15.37 7.71 -3.64
C PRO A 354 -14.41 8.23 -4.72
N VAL A 355 -14.90 9.07 -5.64
CA VAL A 355 -14.07 9.68 -6.68
C VAL A 355 -13.76 11.11 -6.25
N SER A 356 -12.55 11.33 -5.75
CA SER A 356 -12.06 12.68 -5.44
C SER A 356 -10.93 13.08 -6.39
N ASN A 357 -10.85 14.38 -6.68
CA ASN A 357 -9.66 15.00 -7.23
C ASN A 357 -8.63 15.19 -6.09
N ALA A 358 -8.21 14.10 -5.45
CA ALA A 358 -7.18 14.16 -4.41
C ALA A 358 -5.89 14.73 -5.01
N VAL A 359 -5.38 15.78 -4.37
CA VAL A 359 -4.13 16.42 -4.76
C VAL A 359 -2.95 15.60 -4.20
N LEU A 360 -3.09 15.03 -3.00
CA LEU A 360 -2.13 14.08 -2.43
C LEU A 360 -2.54 12.65 -2.78
N ILE A 361 -1.64 11.87 -3.36
CA ILE A 361 -1.94 10.46 -3.67
C ILE A 361 -1.90 9.62 -2.38
N LYS A 362 -2.81 8.65 -2.28
CA LYS A 362 -3.06 7.84 -1.07
C LYS A 362 -1.79 7.32 -0.37
N ASP A 363 -0.84 6.79 -1.13
CA ASP A 363 0.44 6.27 -0.60
C ASP A 363 1.26 7.34 0.15
N LEU A 364 1.35 8.56 -0.41
CA LEU A 364 2.01 9.67 0.27
C LEU A 364 1.24 10.10 1.52
N SER A 365 -0.10 10.11 1.48
CA SER A 365 -0.93 10.43 2.65
C SER A 365 -0.69 9.47 3.83
N GLU A 366 -0.54 8.18 3.55
CA GLU A 366 -0.25 7.16 4.57
C GLU A 366 1.16 7.37 5.17
N GLN A 367 2.16 7.71 4.34
CA GLN A 367 3.52 8.02 4.80
C GLN A 367 3.58 9.26 5.70
N LEU A 368 2.85 10.33 5.37
CA LEU A 368 2.79 11.56 6.19
C LEU A 368 2.22 11.32 7.60
N GLU A 369 1.39 10.29 7.77
CA GLU A 369 0.81 9.94 9.07
C GLU A 369 1.70 9.01 9.88
N ALA A 370 2.51 8.19 9.22
CA ALA A 370 3.42 7.25 9.87
C ALA A 370 4.67 7.94 10.46
N HIS A 371 4.99 9.17 10.08
CA HIS A 371 6.20 9.89 10.47
C HIS A 371 5.89 11.21 11.22
N GLY A 372 6.86 11.73 11.98
CA GLY A 372 6.73 12.98 12.76
C GLY A 372 6.67 14.24 11.88
N SER A 373 6.30 15.42 12.45
CA SER A 373 6.20 16.71 11.71
C SER A 373 7.46 17.07 10.95
N GLU A 374 8.61 16.86 11.58
CA GLU A 374 9.92 17.31 11.11
C GLU A 374 10.50 16.39 10.04
N HIS A 375 9.88 15.23 9.80
CA HIS A 375 10.35 14.28 8.79
C HIS A 375 10.10 14.85 7.38
N ARG A 376 11.17 14.91 6.56
CA ARG A 376 11.09 15.34 5.16
C ARG A 376 10.87 14.15 4.24
N HIS A 377 9.78 14.20 3.48
CA HIS A 377 9.36 13.19 2.52
C HIS A 377 9.80 13.57 1.10
N GLU A 378 10.32 12.60 0.35
CA GLU A 378 10.62 12.72 -1.07
C GLU A 378 9.30 12.80 -1.88
N VAL A 379 9.07 13.90 -2.56
CA VAL A 379 7.82 14.16 -3.29
C VAL A 379 8.07 14.61 -4.72
N LEU A 380 7.18 14.18 -5.61
CA LEU A 380 7.18 14.55 -7.02
C LEU A 380 5.87 15.31 -7.32
N ILE A 381 5.97 16.60 -7.68
CA ILE A 381 4.82 17.49 -7.89
C ILE A 381 4.52 17.59 -9.39
N GLU A 382 3.34 17.12 -9.82
CA GLU A 382 2.90 17.11 -11.23
C GLU A 382 2.27 18.44 -11.64
N LEU A 383 2.89 19.13 -12.59
CA LEU A 383 2.41 20.38 -13.15
C LEU A 383 1.13 20.16 -13.99
N ASP A 384 0.12 21.02 -13.86
CA ASP A 384 -1.14 20.93 -14.61
C ASP A 384 -1.15 21.86 -15.83
N ARG A 385 -0.99 21.27 -17.03
CA ARG A 385 -1.04 22.02 -18.31
C ARG A 385 -2.41 22.59 -18.66
N ARG A 386 -3.50 22.09 -18.07
CA ARG A 386 -4.89 22.46 -18.44
C ARG A 386 -5.45 23.59 -17.57
N LEU A 387 -4.91 23.79 -16.36
CA LEU A 387 -5.40 24.83 -15.44
C LEU A 387 -4.98 26.24 -15.82
N LEU A 388 -3.89 26.43 -16.59
CA LEU A 388 -3.33 27.74 -16.87
C LEU A 388 -2.87 27.82 -18.33
N GLY A 389 -3.58 28.62 -19.13
CA GLY A 389 -3.23 28.93 -20.52
C GLY A 389 -2.02 29.84 -20.70
N ASN A 390 -0.96 29.69 -19.88
CA ASN A 390 0.27 30.47 -19.95
C ASN A 390 1.50 29.58 -19.69
N ASP A 391 2.61 29.93 -20.35
CA ASP A 391 3.95 29.33 -20.33
C ASP A 391 4.28 28.36 -19.16
N PRO A 392 4.56 27.07 -19.44
CA PRO A 392 5.00 26.08 -18.44
C PRO A 392 6.22 26.51 -17.60
N ALA A 393 7.12 27.33 -18.16
CA ALA A 393 8.29 27.83 -17.44
C ALA A 393 7.90 28.82 -16.32
N ALA A 394 6.92 29.69 -16.58
CA ALA A 394 6.41 30.64 -15.59
C ALA A 394 5.66 29.94 -14.44
N THR A 395 4.90 28.88 -14.74
CA THR A 395 4.19 28.09 -13.73
C THR A 395 5.19 27.36 -12.82
N ARG A 396 6.24 26.77 -13.40
CA ARG A 396 7.33 26.17 -12.64
C ARG A 396 8.02 27.22 -11.76
N ALA A 397 8.37 28.37 -12.30
CA ALA A 397 9.01 29.44 -11.53
C ALA A 397 8.15 29.89 -10.33
N LEU A 398 6.83 29.98 -10.50
CA LEU A 398 5.90 30.31 -9.41
C LEU A 398 5.87 29.22 -8.33
N LEU A 399 5.81 27.94 -8.73
CA LEU A 399 5.85 26.81 -7.80
C LEU A 399 7.18 26.76 -7.04
N LEU A 400 8.32 26.93 -7.72
CA LEU A 400 9.65 26.94 -7.11
C LEU A 400 9.80 28.11 -6.12
N ALA A 401 9.32 29.30 -6.48
CA ALA A 401 9.33 30.45 -5.58
C ALA A 401 8.51 30.18 -4.30
N GLN A 402 7.37 29.52 -4.42
CA GLN A 402 6.54 29.16 -3.26
C GLN A 402 7.18 28.04 -2.43
N LEU A 403 7.77 27.03 -3.05
CA LEU A 403 8.52 25.96 -2.39
C LEU A 403 9.66 26.55 -1.56
N ARG A 404 10.52 27.35 -2.18
CA ARG A 404 11.63 28.04 -1.51
C ARG A 404 11.15 28.96 -0.39
N GLN A 405 10.07 29.72 -0.59
CA GLN A 405 9.51 30.57 0.46
C GLN A 405 9.03 29.76 1.68
N THR A 406 8.37 28.62 1.44
CA THR A 406 7.80 27.80 2.51
C THR A 406 8.91 27.05 3.26
N ALA A 407 9.87 26.49 2.53
CA ALA A 407 11.03 25.82 3.11
C ALA A 407 11.99 26.77 3.83
N ALA A 408 12.19 28.00 3.35
CA ALA A 408 13.04 28.99 4.04
C ALA A 408 12.50 29.34 5.44
N ARG A 409 11.17 29.28 5.65
CA ARG A 409 10.56 29.54 6.97
C ARG A 409 10.80 28.41 7.96
N SER A 410 10.91 27.16 7.48
CA SER A 410 11.18 26.00 8.33
C SER A 410 12.67 25.77 8.56
N THR A 411 13.51 25.99 7.56
CA THR A 411 14.96 25.74 7.63
C THR A 411 15.79 26.95 8.06
N GLY A 412 15.29 28.17 7.85
CA GLY A 412 16.06 29.41 8.03
C GLY A 412 17.13 29.65 6.96
N LEU A 413 17.17 28.82 5.90
CA LEU A 413 18.16 28.88 4.83
C LEU A 413 17.63 29.63 3.60
N SER A 414 18.53 30.05 2.71
CA SER A 414 18.19 30.69 1.43
C SER A 414 19.24 30.37 0.36
N GLY A 415 18.87 30.59 -0.92
CA GLY A 415 19.74 30.31 -2.07
C GLY A 415 20.08 28.83 -2.20
N ASP A 416 21.28 28.52 -2.70
CA ASP A 416 21.71 27.15 -2.99
C ASP A 416 21.70 26.24 -1.74
N ALA A 417 22.04 26.80 -0.56
CA ALA A 417 21.98 26.06 0.69
C ALA A 417 20.56 25.60 1.06
N LEU A 418 19.53 26.35 0.64
CA LEU A 418 18.13 25.93 0.81
C LEU A 418 17.76 24.84 -0.18
N ASP A 419 18.17 24.99 -1.44
CA ASP A 419 17.87 24.03 -2.50
C ASP A 419 18.53 22.68 -2.23
N GLU A 420 19.76 22.67 -1.70
CA GLU A 420 20.43 21.47 -1.20
C GLU A 420 19.69 20.85 -0.01
N ALA A 421 19.27 21.67 0.97
CA ALA A 421 18.59 21.18 2.17
C ALA A 421 17.24 20.53 1.90
N ILE A 422 16.58 20.89 0.79
CA ILE A 422 15.33 20.28 0.35
C ILE A 422 15.51 19.37 -0.86
N GLU A 423 16.74 19.08 -1.28
CA GLU A 423 17.04 18.26 -2.47
C GLU A 423 16.15 18.63 -3.68
N LEU A 424 16.11 19.93 -4.00
CA LEU A 424 15.25 20.46 -5.06
C LEU A 424 15.78 20.06 -6.45
N GLU A 425 14.95 19.36 -7.23
CA GLU A 425 15.22 19.02 -8.63
C GLU A 425 14.15 19.66 -9.53
N ASP A 426 14.58 20.65 -10.31
CA ASP A 426 13.72 21.52 -11.11
C ASP A 426 13.95 21.40 -12.63
N GLY A 427 14.80 20.47 -13.09
CA GLY A 427 15.07 20.16 -14.49
C GLY A 427 14.00 19.30 -15.18
N LEU A 428 13.12 18.65 -14.41
CA LEU A 428 12.09 17.73 -14.92
C LEU A 428 11.01 18.46 -15.73
N GLN A 429 10.70 18.03 -16.97
CA GLN A 429 9.78 18.78 -17.85
C GLN A 429 8.32 18.88 -17.34
N ARG A 430 7.82 17.86 -16.62
CA ARG A 430 6.41 17.78 -16.18
C ARG A 430 6.25 17.74 -14.65
N PHE A 431 7.37 17.75 -13.94
CA PHE A 431 7.41 17.52 -12.51
C PHE A 431 8.40 18.48 -11.85
N VAL A 432 8.29 18.62 -10.53
CA VAL A 432 9.33 19.17 -9.66
C VAL A 432 9.52 18.15 -8.54
N SER A 433 10.75 17.75 -8.25
CA SER A 433 11.04 16.90 -7.09
C SER A 433 11.65 17.70 -5.95
N ALA A 434 11.29 17.36 -4.72
CA ALA A 434 11.84 17.97 -3.51
C ALA A 434 11.61 17.05 -2.29
N ARG A 435 12.41 17.25 -1.24
CA ARG A 435 12.22 16.71 0.10
C ARG A 435 11.57 17.72 1.02
N LEU A 436 10.29 17.51 1.31
CA LEU A 436 9.45 18.46 2.03
C LEU A 436 8.90 17.87 3.33
N THR A 437 8.76 18.71 4.35
CA THR A 437 8.06 18.32 5.59
C THR A 437 6.58 18.16 5.32
N ARG A 438 5.88 17.48 6.23
CA ARG A 438 4.41 17.36 6.17
C ARG A 438 3.72 18.74 6.07
N PHE A 439 4.16 19.70 6.88
CA PHE A 439 3.61 21.06 6.87
C PHE A 439 3.81 21.75 5.52
N GLU A 440 4.99 21.61 4.91
CA GLU A 440 5.30 22.19 3.60
C GLU A 440 4.44 21.57 2.49
N ILE A 441 4.27 20.25 2.48
CA ILE A 441 3.45 19.51 1.50
C ILE A 441 1.98 19.94 1.60
N GLU A 442 1.43 19.96 2.81
CA GLU A 442 0.02 20.34 3.04
C GLU A 442 -0.21 21.83 2.75
N SER A 443 0.76 22.71 3.04
CA SER A 443 0.68 24.14 2.70
C SER A 443 0.63 24.40 1.19
N LEU A 444 1.30 23.57 0.38
CA LEU A 444 1.23 23.65 -1.08
C LEU A 444 -0.12 23.16 -1.59
N GLN A 445 -0.65 22.08 -1.00
CA GLN A 445 -1.94 21.48 -1.38
C GLN A 445 -3.07 22.50 -1.30
N ASP A 446 -3.12 23.33 -0.27
CA ASP A 446 -4.17 24.35 -0.10
C ASP A 446 -4.20 25.39 -1.24
N ARG A 447 -3.11 25.50 -2.01
CA ARG A 447 -2.94 26.48 -3.10
C ARG A 447 -2.72 25.84 -4.47
N TYR A 448 -2.98 24.54 -4.65
CA TYR A 448 -2.65 23.78 -5.87
C TYR A 448 -3.11 24.43 -7.18
N ARG A 449 -4.33 24.99 -7.23
CA ARG A 449 -4.85 25.69 -8.42
C ARG A 449 -4.11 26.98 -8.73
N ALA A 450 -3.73 27.73 -7.69
CA ALA A 450 -3.00 28.99 -7.84
C ALA A 450 -1.53 28.75 -8.19
N LEU A 451 -0.97 27.62 -7.76
CA LEU A 451 0.40 27.19 -8.01
C LEU A 451 0.55 26.32 -9.27
N GLY A 452 -0.56 26.01 -9.95
CA GLY A 452 -0.55 25.36 -11.26
C GLY A 452 -0.11 23.89 -11.27
N PHE A 453 -0.34 23.15 -10.19
CA PHE A 453 -0.06 21.71 -10.12
C PHE A 453 -1.32 20.91 -9.81
N ARG A 454 -1.36 19.65 -10.26
CA ARG A 454 -2.54 18.78 -10.15
C ARG A 454 -2.43 17.77 -9.02
N ARG A 455 -1.23 17.20 -8.85
CA ARG A 455 -0.98 16.07 -7.95
C ARG A 455 0.40 16.15 -7.32
N VAL A 456 0.51 15.65 -6.11
CA VAL A 456 1.77 15.40 -5.41
C VAL A 456 1.87 13.89 -5.19
N TRP A 457 2.92 13.33 -5.75
CA TRP A 457 3.26 11.92 -5.70
C TRP A 457 4.40 11.71 -4.72
N ARG A 458 4.56 10.48 -4.23
CA ARG A 458 5.81 10.08 -3.60
C ARG A 458 6.89 9.96 -4.67
N ASP A 459 8.03 10.59 -4.45
CA ASP A 459 9.22 10.29 -5.27
C ASP A 459 9.87 9.03 -4.72
N ALA A 460 9.64 7.90 -5.39
CA ALA A 460 9.94 6.59 -4.83
C ALA A 460 11.37 6.18 -5.17
N GLY A 461 12.29 6.34 -4.22
CA GLY A 461 13.65 5.81 -4.29
C GLY A 461 13.68 4.35 -4.76
N LYS A 462 14.48 4.06 -5.79
CA LYS A 462 14.75 2.71 -6.27
C LYS A 462 16.11 2.28 -5.74
N ARG A 463 16.18 1.07 -5.20
CA ARG A 463 17.41 0.44 -4.72
C ARG A 463 17.59 -0.91 -5.40
N ALA A 464 18.83 -1.33 -5.60
CA ALA A 464 19.13 -2.73 -5.91
C ALA A 464 18.65 -3.58 -4.72
N LEU A 465 17.56 -4.33 -4.88
CA LEU A 465 17.19 -5.35 -3.89
C LEU A 465 17.81 -6.66 -4.33
N ILE A 466 18.81 -7.04 -3.58
CA ILE A 466 19.74 -8.14 -3.82
C ILE A 466 19.05 -9.44 -3.34
N ASN A 467 19.13 -10.50 -4.15
CA ASN A 467 18.85 -11.93 -3.91
C ASN A 467 17.49 -12.47 -3.34
N VAL A 468 16.46 -11.65 -3.09
CA VAL A 468 15.23 -12.14 -2.39
C VAL A 468 14.37 -13.17 -3.16
N SER A 469 14.49 -13.27 -4.49
CA SER A 469 13.54 -14.04 -5.31
C SER A 469 13.58 -15.56 -5.09
N GLY A 470 14.73 -16.13 -4.71
CA GLY A 470 14.86 -17.57 -4.43
C GLY A 470 14.00 -18.05 -3.26
N ASN A 471 13.80 -17.19 -2.26
CA ASN A 471 13.00 -17.50 -1.07
C ASN A 471 11.52 -17.72 -1.39
N VAL A 472 10.97 -16.98 -2.35
CA VAL A 472 9.57 -17.09 -2.77
C VAL A 472 9.25 -18.52 -3.27
N LEU A 473 10.20 -19.16 -3.94
CA LEU A 473 10.07 -20.51 -4.50
C LEU A 473 10.63 -21.59 -3.56
N HIS A 474 11.17 -21.18 -2.41
CA HIS A 474 11.87 -22.03 -1.44
C HIS A 474 13.09 -22.76 -2.02
N ALA A 475 13.76 -22.15 -3.01
CA ALA A 475 14.94 -22.74 -3.66
C ALA A 475 16.12 -22.88 -2.69
N ASP A 476 16.36 -21.88 -1.84
CA ASP A 476 17.46 -21.90 -0.86
C ASP A 476 17.34 -23.04 0.14
N ALA A 477 16.12 -23.25 0.65
CA ALA A 477 15.80 -24.36 1.53
C ALA A 477 15.99 -25.71 0.82
N ALA A 478 15.54 -25.84 -0.44
CA ALA A 478 15.67 -27.07 -1.20
C ALA A 478 17.12 -27.42 -1.55
N ARG A 479 17.94 -26.42 -1.93
CA ARG A 479 19.38 -26.59 -2.17
C ARG A 479 20.10 -27.09 -0.93
N THR A 480 19.71 -26.58 0.24
CA THR A 480 20.33 -26.94 1.52
C THR A 480 19.87 -28.33 1.99
N ALA A 481 18.55 -28.59 1.99
CA ALA A 481 17.97 -29.80 2.57
C ALA A 481 18.08 -31.03 1.65
N TYR A 482 17.95 -30.84 0.33
CA TYR A 482 17.86 -31.94 -0.64
C TYR A 482 19.00 -31.95 -1.67
N ARG A 483 19.97 -31.02 -1.56
CA ARG A 483 21.01 -30.79 -2.58
C ARG A 483 20.43 -30.55 -3.98
N ALA A 484 19.22 -30.00 -4.06
CA ALA A 484 18.50 -29.70 -5.30
C ALA A 484 19.13 -28.52 -6.06
N ARG A 485 20.36 -28.68 -6.55
CA ARG A 485 21.14 -27.62 -7.21
C ARG A 485 21.29 -27.81 -8.72
N GLY A 486 20.74 -28.87 -9.31
CA GLY A 486 20.77 -29.08 -10.76
C GLY A 486 21.92 -29.97 -11.27
N GLN A 487 22.63 -30.69 -10.41
CA GLN A 487 23.76 -31.52 -10.84
C GLN A 487 23.34 -32.52 -11.92
N GLN A 488 24.14 -32.72 -12.96
CA GLN A 488 23.86 -33.61 -14.11
C GLN A 488 22.48 -33.38 -14.76
N ILE A 489 21.96 -32.15 -14.71
CA ILE A 489 20.79 -31.74 -15.46
C ILE A 489 21.24 -30.73 -16.51
N GLY A 490 20.90 -30.99 -17.76
CA GLY A 490 21.08 -30.07 -18.88
C GLY A 490 19.83 -29.25 -19.13
N TRP A 491 19.97 -27.93 -19.27
CA TRP A 491 18.87 -27.02 -19.57
C TRP A 491 19.23 -26.09 -20.73
N ALA A 492 18.35 -26.02 -21.72
CA ALA A 492 18.55 -25.16 -22.87
C ALA A 492 17.91 -23.78 -22.70
N VAL A 493 18.62 -22.73 -23.09
CA VAL A 493 18.17 -21.34 -23.06
C VAL A 493 18.05 -20.86 -24.51
N LEU A 494 16.82 -20.73 -25.00
CA LEU A 494 16.52 -20.23 -26.34
C LEU A 494 16.26 -18.73 -26.26
N ASP A 495 17.29 -17.92 -26.53
CA ASP A 495 17.26 -16.47 -26.26
C ASP A 495 18.27 -15.68 -27.14
N THR A 496 18.82 -14.56 -26.69
CA THR A 496 19.82 -13.72 -27.39
C THR A 496 21.25 -14.28 -27.36
N GLY A 497 21.46 -15.40 -26.68
CA GLY A 497 22.77 -16.03 -26.40
C GLY A 497 23.12 -15.96 -24.91
N ILE A 498 24.31 -16.43 -24.53
CA ILE A 498 24.84 -16.31 -23.16
C ILE A 498 26.26 -15.76 -23.22
N ALA A 499 26.56 -14.76 -22.38
CA ALA A 499 27.91 -14.31 -22.09
C ALA A 499 28.65 -15.37 -21.23
N ALA A 500 29.10 -16.45 -21.87
CA ALA A 500 29.62 -17.63 -21.19
C ALA A 500 30.93 -17.40 -20.41
N SER A 501 31.63 -16.28 -20.60
CA SER A 501 32.77 -15.90 -19.75
C SER A 501 32.39 -15.18 -18.47
N HIS A 502 31.09 -14.90 -18.24
CA HIS A 502 30.63 -14.23 -17.03
C HIS A 502 31.02 -15.03 -15.77
N PRO A 503 31.48 -14.39 -14.69
CA PRO A 503 31.80 -15.07 -13.42
C PRO A 503 30.64 -15.92 -12.85
N HIS A 504 29.41 -15.59 -13.21
CA HIS A 504 28.21 -16.37 -12.86
C HIS A 504 28.20 -17.78 -13.46
N PHE A 505 28.95 -18.02 -14.52
CA PHE A 505 28.94 -19.30 -15.24
C PHE A 505 30.32 -19.93 -15.32
N PHE A 506 31.38 -19.12 -15.29
CA PHE A 506 32.74 -19.56 -15.50
C PHE A 506 33.72 -18.95 -14.48
N VAL A 507 34.40 -19.82 -13.75
CA VAL A 507 35.53 -19.50 -12.89
C VAL A 507 36.60 -20.54 -13.17
N LYS A 508 37.77 -20.11 -13.65
CA LYS A 508 38.80 -21.03 -14.16
C LYS A 508 39.22 -22.04 -13.09
N GLY A 509 39.05 -23.34 -13.37
CA GLY A 509 39.44 -24.44 -12.48
C GLY A 509 38.42 -24.77 -11.39
N GLU A 510 37.38 -23.95 -11.24
CA GLU A 510 36.35 -24.14 -10.21
C GLU A 510 34.98 -24.42 -10.83
N ARG A 511 34.65 -23.75 -11.95
CA ARG A 511 33.31 -23.81 -12.53
C ARG A 511 33.27 -23.53 -14.02
N ASP A 512 32.49 -24.34 -14.72
CA ASP A 512 32.07 -24.08 -16.09
C ASP A 512 30.65 -24.64 -16.30
N SER A 513 29.67 -23.75 -16.37
CA SER A 513 28.25 -24.12 -16.42
C SER A 513 27.69 -24.10 -17.84
N VAL A 514 28.33 -23.42 -18.81
CA VAL A 514 27.83 -23.35 -20.19
C VAL A 514 28.58 -24.37 -21.05
N VAL A 515 27.90 -25.46 -21.39
CA VAL A 515 28.51 -26.60 -22.10
C VAL A 515 28.80 -26.26 -23.57
N ALA A 516 27.82 -25.69 -24.25
CA ALA A 516 27.91 -25.32 -25.65
C ALA A 516 26.83 -24.29 -25.99
N GLN A 517 27.05 -23.56 -27.07
CA GLN A 517 26.08 -22.62 -27.61
C GLN A 517 25.88 -22.83 -29.11
N TRP A 518 24.70 -22.50 -29.63
CA TRP A 518 24.38 -22.56 -31.05
C TRP A 518 23.78 -21.25 -31.55
N ASP A 519 24.39 -20.67 -32.57
CA ASP A 519 23.80 -19.52 -33.27
C ASP A 519 22.82 -20.02 -34.35
N CYS A 520 21.53 -19.80 -34.10
CA CYS A 520 20.44 -20.24 -34.97
C CYS A 520 19.99 -19.14 -35.95
N THR A 521 20.48 -17.91 -35.79
CA THR A 521 20.09 -16.73 -36.59
C THR A 521 20.67 -16.76 -38.01
N ARG A 522 21.72 -17.56 -38.22
CA ARG A 522 22.39 -17.73 -39.51
C ARG A 522 21.64 -18.71 -40.41
N ARG A 523 21.82 -18.55 -41.73
CA ARG A 523 21.28 -19.49 -42.73
C ARG A 523 21.94 -20.86 -42.58
N GLY A 524 21.16 -21.94 -42.75
CA GLY A 524 21.64 -23.31 -42.63
C GLY A 524 21.49 -23.89 -41.22
N ALA A 525 22.24 -24.96 -40.94
CA ALA A 525 22.26 -25.63 -39.65
C ALA A 525 22.78 -24.69 -38.53
N PRO A 526 22.35 -24.86 -37.26
CA PRO A 526 22.85 -24.05 -36.15
C PRO A 526 24.37 -24.11 -36.04
N LYS A 527 25.04 -22.95 -35.97
CA LYS A 527 26.50 -22.90 -35.80
C LYS A 527 26.84 -23.22 -34.36
N ARG A 528 27.42 -24.40 -34.11
CA ARG A 528 27.92 -24.78 -32.78
C ARG A 528 29.14 -23.94 -32.40
N LEU A 529 29.17 -23.51 -31.14
CA LEU A 529 30.23 -22.76 -30.50
C LEU A 529 30.52 -23.42 -29.15
N THR A 530 31.80 -23.50 -28.82
CA THR A 530 32.35 -24.09 -27.60
C THR A 530 33.42 -23.18 -27.03
N ARG A 531 33.92 -23.49 -25.83
CA ARG A 531 35.01 -22.71 -25.20
C ARG A 531 36.25 -22.55 -26.11
N ALA A 532 36.51 -23.52 -26.99
CA ALA A 532 37.61 -23.49 -27.95
C ALA A 532 37.47 -22.38 -29.02
N ASP A 533 36.25 -21.86 -29.24
CA ASP A 533 35.97 -20.78 -30.20
C ASP A 533 36.22 -19.37 -29.63
N GLY A 534 36.79 -19.27 -28.42
CA GLY A 534 37.21 -18.00 -27.81
C GLY A 534 36.06 -17.00 -27.64
N ASP A 535 36.28 -15.77 -28.09
CA ASP A 535 35.33 -14.65 -27.94
C ASP A 535 33.97 -14.91 -28.60
N ALA A 536 33.94 -15.66 -29.70
CA ALA A 536 32.69 -16.00 -30.37
C ALA A 536 31.75 -16.81 -29.47
N PHE A 537 32.30 -17.61 -28.55
CA PHE A 537 31.54 -18.33 -27.54
C PHE A 537 31.41 -17.52 -26.24
N ALA A 538 32.46 -16.84 -25.80
CA ALA A 538 32.49 -16.10 -24.54
C ALA A 538 31.52 -14.90 -24.51
N ARG A 539 31.37 -14.20 -25.64
CA ARG A 539 30.57 -12.99 -25.79
C ARG A 539 29.54 -13.13 -26.91
N LEU A 540 28.88 -14.30 -26.99
CA LEU A 540 27.84 -14.54 -27.98
C LEU A 540 26.63 -13.63 -27.78
N ASP A 541 26.27 -13.35 -26.53
CA ASP A 541 25.18 -12.44 -26.18
C ASP A 541 25.64 -10.98 -26.28
N ARG A 542 24.96 -10.21 -27.13
CA ARG A 542 25.21 -8.78 -27.34
C ARG A 542 24.02 -7.90 -26.96
N HIS A 543 22.93 -8.52 -26.52
CA HIS A 543 21.73 -7.84 -26.04
C HIS A 543 21.60 -7.95 -24.52
N GLY A 544 21.99 -9.09 -23.95
CA GLY A 544 22.02 -9.34 -22.52
C GLY A 544 20.82 -10.05 -21.93
N HIS A 545 19.73 -10.21 -22.69
CA HIS A 545 18.52 -10.82 -22.18
C HIS A 545 18.79 -12.29 -21.82
N GLY A 546 19.37 -13.07 -22.74
CA GLY A 546 19.70 -14.47 -22.51
C GLY A 546 20.73 -14.71 -21.40
N THR A 547 21.70 -13.81 -21.23
CA THR A 547 22.65 -13.84 -20.09
C THR A 547 21.92 -13.67 -18.76
N HIS A 548 20.97 -12.73 -18.69
CA HIS A 548 20.14 -12.52 -17.50
C HIS A 548 19.29 -13.76 -17.18
N ILE A 549 18.65 -14.36 -18.20
CA ILE A 549 17.86 -15.59 -18.09
C ILE A 549 18.72 -16.75 -17.57
N ALA A 550 19.87 -16.99 -18.18
CA ALA A 550 20.82 -18.02 -17.77
C ALA A 550 21.27 -17.85 -16.31
N GLY A 551 21.47 -16.60 -15.87
CA GLY A 551 21.85 -16.26 -14.51
C GLY A 551 20.77 -16.62 -13.48
N ILE A 552 19.48 -16.48 -13.83
CA ILE A 552 18.36 -16.87 -12.94
C ILE A 552 18.28 -18.40 -12.81
N ILE A 553 18.52 -19.14 -13.88
CA ILE A 553 18.48 -20.62 -13.86
C ILE A 553 19.66 -21.14 -13.04
N ALA A 554 20.87 -20.78 -13.43
CA ALA A 554 22.08 -21.44 -12.97
C ALA A 554 23.24 -20.49 -12.64
N GLY A 555 23.04 -19.18 -12.58
CA GLY A 555 24.13 -18.26 -12.18
C GLY A 555 24.61 -18.56 -10.77
N GLN A 556 25.90 -18.35 -10.48
CA GLN A 556 26.37 -18.24 -9.10
C GLN A 556 27.67 -17.43 -9.03
N SER A 557 27.75 -16.49 -8.11
CA SER A 557 28.92 -15.64 -7.92
C SER A 557 28.94 -15.10 -6.49
N SER A 558 30.12 -14.75 -6.02
CA SER A 558 30.29 -14.00 -4.78
C SER A 558 30.62 -12.56 -5.15
N ALA A 559 29.81 -11.59 -4.74
CA ALA A 559 30.07 -10.18 -5.01
C ALA A 559 29.99 -9.36 -3.72
N VAL A 560 30.92 -8.42 -3.57
CA VAL A 560 30.92 -7.42 -2.51
C VAL A 560 30.16 -6.21 -3.04
N ILE A 561 28.95 -5.99 -2.53
CA ILE A 561 28.16 -4.81 -2.91
C ILE A 561 28.29 -3.79 -1.78
N ALA A 562 28.65 -2.55 -2.14
CA ALA A 562 28.75 -1.45 -1.20
C ALA A 562 27.41 -1.18 -0.51
N ASP A 563 27.44 -0.79 0.76
CA ASP A 563 26.25 -0.39 1.50
C ASP A 563 25.76 1.02 1.08
N VAL A 564 24.66 1.47 1.70
CA VAL A 564 23.98 2.75 1.37
C VAL A 564 24.89 3.96 1.57
N GLU A 565 25.97 3.81 2.35
CA GLU A 565 26.94 4.86 2.69
C GLU A 565 28.21 4.77 1.82
N GLY A 566 28.25 3.83 0.87
CA GLY A 566 29.40 3.61 -0.01
C GLY A 566 30.53 2.80 0.63
N ASN A 567 30.32 2.22 1.82
CA ASN A 567 31.32 1.36 2.43
C ASN A 567 31.31 -0.02 1.74
N PRO A 568 32.47 -0.68 1.57
CA PRO A 568 32.51 -2.04 1.05
C PRO A 568 31.70 -2.97 1.96
N GLY A 569 30.58 -3.49 1.46
CA GLY A 569 29.71 -4.38 2.20
C GLY A 569 30.35 -5.75 2.45
N LYS A 570 29.59 -6.68 3.05
CA LYS A 570 30.06 -8.07 3.17
C LYS A 570 29.96 -8.79 1.83
N PRO A 571 30.84 -9.75 1.53
CA PRO A 571 30.66 -10.65 0.38
C PRO A 571 29.28 -11.33 0.47
N GLN A 572 28.48 -11.17 -0.58
CA GLN A 572 27.18 -11.82 -0.71
C GLN A 572 27.27 -12.90 -1.79
N GLU A 573 26.72 -14.07 -1.48
CA GLU A 573 26.54 -15.15 -2.44
C GLU A 573 25.26 -14.91 -3.26
N PHE A 574 25.45 -14.88 -4.58
CA PHE A 574 24.41 -14.85 -5.57
C PHE A 574 24.31 -16.23 -6.17
N ALA A 575 23.10 -16.75 -6.28
CA ALA A 575 22.89 -18.00 -6.99
C ALA A 575 21.48 -18.06 -7.57
N GLY A 576 21.39 -18.51 -8.83
CA GLY A 576 20.16 -18.89 -9.50
C GLY A 576 19.51 -20.10 -8.83
N MET A 577 18.35 -20.52 -9.33
CA MET A 577 17.56 -21.54 -8.64
C MET A 577 18.28 -22.91 -8.57
N ALA A 578 19.03 -23.27 -9.61
CA ALA A 578 19.80 -24.52 -9.71
C ALA A 578 21.22 -24.26 -10.28
N PRO A 579 22.16 -23.79 -9.44
CA PRO A 579 23.47 -23.30 -9.88
C PRO A 579 24.43 -24.36 -10.48
N ASP A 580 24.19 -25.64 -10.23
CA ASP A 580 25.02 -26.74 -10.75
C ASP A 580 24.45 -27.31 -12.07
N THR A 581 23.42 -26.67 -12.65
CA THR A 581 22.81 -27.04 -13.94
C THR A 581 23.75 -26.73 -15.09
N GLN A 582 23.84 -27.66 -16.05
CA GLN A 582 24.56 -27.47 -17.30
C GLN A 582 23.68 -26.72 -18.32
N LEU A 583 24.16 -25.58 -18.80
CA LEU A 583 23.45 -24.71 -19.74
C LEU A 583 23.85 -24.99 -21.19
N TYR A 584 22.84 -25.05 -22.05
CA TYR A 584 22.97 -25.16 -23.50
C TYR A 584 22.34 -23.93 -24.15
N GLY A 585 23.16 -23.00 -24.64
CA GLY A 585 22.66 -21.74 -25.21
C GLY A 585 22.22 -21.88 -26.66
N PHE A 586 21.07 -21.33 -27.02
CA PHE A 586 20.59 -21.25 -28.39
C PHE A 586 20.23 -19.81 -28.71
N LYS A 587 21.06 -19.13 -29.51
CA LYS A 587 20.78 -17.77 -29.96
C LYS A 587 19.72 -17.82 -31.06
N VAL A 588 18.48 -17.52 -30.68
CA VAL A 588 17.29 -17.44 -31.55
C VAL A 588 16.72 -16.03 -31.63
N LEU A 589 17.31 -15.09 -30.89
CA LEU A 589 17.07 -13.66 -30.97
C LEU A 589 18.35 -12.95 -31.44
N ASP A 590 18.21 -11.97 -32.33
CA ASP A 590 19.33 -11.17 -32.80
C ASP A 590 19.81 -10.16 -31.74
N ASP A 591 20.80 -9.33 -32.09
CA ASP A 591 21.42 -8.38 -31.15
C ASP A 591 20.49 -7.20 -30.81
N ALA A 592 19.37 -7.05 -31.51
CA ALA A 592 18.31 -6.09 -31.20
C ALA A 592 17.10 -6.76 -30.50
N GLY A 593 17.22 -8.05 -30.12
CA GLY A 593 16.19 -8.79 -29.41
C GLY A 593 15.07 -9.32 -30.32
N ASN A 594 15.22 -9.24 -31.65
CA ASN A 594 14.20 -9.70 -32.58
C ASN A 594 14.37 -11.19 -32.89
N GLY A 595 13.27 -11.93 -32.85
CA GLY A 595 13.21 -13.36 -33.10
C GLY A 595 12.45 -13.73 -34.37
N ARG A 596 12.60 -14.98 -34.79
CA ARG A 596 11.80 -15.59 -35.85
C ARG A 596 11.44 -17.02 -35.46
N ASP A 597 10.20 -17.44 -35.73
CA ASP A 597 9.76 -18.83 -35.50
C ASP A 597 10.68 -19.85 -36.16
N SER A 598 11.15 -19.56 -37.37
CA SER A 598 12.10 -20.44 -38.08
C SER A 598 13.42 -20.68 -37.33
N TRP A 599 13.90 -19.70 -36.56
CA TRP A 599 15.11 -19.83 -35.74
C TRP A 599 14.81 -20.64 -34.47
N MET A 600 13.65 -20.43 -33.88
CA MET A 600 13.18 -21.16 -32.69
C MET A 600 12.91 -22.63 -33.02
N ILE A 601 12.18 -22.91 -34.09
CA ILE A 601 11.93 -24.27 -34.60
C ILE A 601 13.26 -24.99 -34.88
N LYS A 602 14.21 -24.30 -35.52
CA LYS A 602 15.56 -24.84 -35.78
C LYS A 602 16.27 -25.22 -34.48
N ALA A 603 16.18 -24.38 -33.44
CA ALA A 603 16.75 -24.69 -32.13
C ALA A 603 16.07 -25.88 -31.45
N VAL A 604 14.74 -25.91 -31.43
CA VAL A 604 13.92 -27.00 -30.86
C VAL A 604 14.24 -28.34 -31.52
N GLN A 605 14.31 -28.37 -32.85
CA GLN A 605 14.70 -29.57 -33.61
C GLN A 605 16.14 -30.01 -33.31
N HIS A 606 17.04 -29.05 -33.11
CA HIS A 606 18.42 -29.36 -32.77
C HIS A 606 18.57 -29.90 -31.34
N VAL A 607 17.77 -29.41 -30.38
CA VAL A 607 17.67 -30.00 -29.03
C VAL A 607 17.21 -31.45 -29.10
N ALA A 608 16.13 -31.73 -29.85
CA ALA A 608 15.65 -33.10 -30.07
C ALA A 608 16.77 -33.99 -30.66
N ALA A 609 17.47 -33.51 -31.68
CA ALA A 609 18.55 -34.25 -32.33
C ALA A 609 19.77 -34.47 -31.42
N ILE A 610 20.03 -33.61 -30.42
CA ILE A 610 21.09 -33.84 -29.41
C ILE A 610 20.71 -35.02 -28.53
N ASN A 611 19.49 -35.02 -27.99
CA ASN A 611 19.01 -36.09 -27.12
C ASN A 611 18.91 -37.43 -27.88
N GLU A 612 18.37 -37.42 -29.10
CA GLU A 612 18.27 -38.62 -29.93
C GLU A 612 19.65 -39.24 -30.23
N ARG A 613 20.65 -38.42 -30.56
CA ARG A 613 22.02 -38.89 -30.81
C ARG A 613 22.71 -39.43 -29.56
N ALA A 614 22.38 -38.90 -28.39
CA ALA A 614 22.92 -39.39 -27.12
C ALA A 614 22.28 -40.73 -26.70
N GLY A 615 21.09 -41.06 -27.20
CA GLY A 615 20.32 -42.22 -26.77
C GLY A 615 19.66 -42.05 -25.40
N GLU A 616 19.83 -40.88 -24.76
CA GLU A 616 19.25 -40.50 -23.48
C GLU A 616 19.01 -38.97 -23.42
N LEU A 617 18.24 -38.52 -22.43
CA LEU A 617 17.99 -37.08 -22.24
C LEU A 617 19.23 -36.40 -21.65
N VAL A 618 19.96 -35.67 -22.48
CA VAL A 618 21.06 -34.78 -22.05
C VAL A 618 20.50 -33.40 -21.72
N ILE A 619 19.62 -32.88 -22.58
CA ILE A 619 18.85 -31.66 -22.34
C ILE A 619 17.47 -32.07 -21.82
N HIS A 620 17.21 -31.75 -20.56
CA HIS A 620 16.03 -32.17 -19.81
C HIS A 620 14.90 -31.14 -19.89
N GLY A 621 15.24 -29.88 -20.16
CA GLY A 621 14.26 -28.81 -20.31
C GLY A 621 14.74 -27.68 -21.22
N VAL A 622 13.79 -26.91 -21.73
CA VAL A 622 13.99 -25.71 -22.53
C VAL A 622 13.28 -24.52 -21.87
N ASN A 623 13.96 -23.38 -21.81
CA ASN A 623 13.38 -22.10 -21.41
C ASN A 623 13.19 -21.20 -22.63
N LEU A 624 11.98 -20.70 -22.84
CA LEU A 624 11.62 -19.72 -23.85
C LEU A 624 11.06 -18.47 -23.17
N SER A 625 11.92 -17.48 -22.96
CA SER A 625 11.55 -16.17 -22.40
C SER A 625 11.18 -15.18 -23.50
N LEU A 626 10.34 -15.64 -24.43
CA LEU A 626 9.96 -14.94 -25.65
C LEU A 626 8.53 -15.32 -26.04
N GLY A 627 7.89 -14.46 -26.83
CA GLY A 627 6.55 -14.67 -27.34
C GLY A 627 6.20 -13.59 -28.34
N GLY A 628 5.11 -13.78 -29.06
CA GLY A 628 4.69 -12.86 -30.11
C GLY A 628 3.24 -13.00 -30.47
N TYR A 629 2.74 -11.98 -31.16
CA TYR A 629 1.41 -11.99 -31.74
C TYR A 629 1.27 -13.18 -32.71
N PHE A 630 0.15 -13.89 -32.61
CA PHE A 630 -0.27 -14.88 -33.59
C PHE A 630 -1.66 -14.53 -34.08
N ASP A 631 -1.97 -14.91 -35.32
CA ASP A 631 -3.31 -14.75 -35.87
C ASP A 631 -4.14 -16.01 -35.57
N PRO A 632 -5.12 -15.94 -34.63
CA PRO A 632 -5.97 -17.08 -34.31
C PRO A 632 -6.93 -17.47 -35.44
N GLU A 633 -7.18 -16.61 -36.43
CA GLU A 633 -7.99 -16.95 -37.60
C GLU A 633 -7.25 -17.88 -38.56
N SER A 634 -5.91 -17.76 -38.59
CA SER A 634 -5.03 -18.60 -39.41
C SER A 634 -4.75 -19.96 -38.77
N TYR A 635 -4.56 -20.00 -37.44
CA TYR A 635 -4.30 -21.23 -36.69
C TYR A 635 -5.04 -21.20 -35.35
N GLY A 636 -5.65 -22.33 -34.95
CA GLY A 636 -6.17 -22.47 -33.58
C GLY A 636 -5.09 -22.25 -32.52
N CYS A 637 -5.48 -21.76 -31.34
CA CYS A 637 -4.55 -21.51 -30.23
C CYS A 637 -3.71 -22.74 -29.90
N GLY A 638 -2.38 -22.61 -29.82
CA GLY A 638 -1.47 -23.72 -29.52
C GLY A 638 -1.24 -24.69 -30.68
N PHE A 639 -1.58 -24.32 -31.92
CA PHE A 639 -1.36 -25.12 -33.13
C PHE A 639 -0.47 -24.45 -34.17
N THR A 640 0.22 -23.35 -33.82
CA THR A 640 1.25 -22.77 -34.68
C THR A 640 2.37 -23.78 -34.96
N PRO A 641 3.13 -23.64 -36.06
CA PRO A 641 4.27 -24.52 -36.33
C PRO A 641 5.24 -24.61 -35.15
N LEU A 642 5.53 -23.49 -34.49
CA LEU A 642 6.36 -23.47 -33.28
C LEU A 642 5.73 -24.28 -32.14
N CYS A 643 4.45 -24.05 -31.83
CA CYS A 643 3.73 -24.82 -30.81
C CYS A 643 3.73 -26.33 -31.08
N ASN A 644 3.56 -26.74 -32.34
CA ASN A 644 3.58 -28.15 -32.71
C ASN A 644 4.96 -28.78 -32.50
N GLU A 645 6.04 -28.08 -32.83
CA GLU A 645 7.41 -28.58 -32.60
C GLU A 645 7.75 -28.61 -31.11
N LEU A 646 7.31 -27.62 -30.32
CA LEU A 646 7.44 -27.66 -28.86
C LEU A 646 6.65 -28.80 -28.23
N ARG A 647 5.43 -29.10 -28.74
CA ARG A 647 4.66 -30.28 -28.32
C ARG A 647 5.41 -31.57 -28.64
N ARG A 648 6.02 -31.70 -29.81
CA ARG A 648 6.85 -32.88 -30.15
C ARG A 648 8.00 -33.04 -29.16
N LEU A 649 8.69 -31.95 -28.85
CA LEU A 649 9.80 -31.96 -27.89
C LEU A 649 9.32 -32.36 -26.47
N TRP A 650 8.16 -31.84 -26.04
CA TRP A 650 7.49 -32.27 -24.79
C TRP A 650 7.23 -33.77 -24.76
N ARG A 651 6.71 -34.34 -25.86
CA ARG A 651 6.42 -35.77 -25.97
C ARG A 651 7.68 -36.64 -26.00
N GLN A 652 8.86 -36.09 -26.30
CA GLN A 652 10.15 -36.76 -26.16
C GLN A 652 10.68 -36.76 -24.71
N GLY A 653 9.94 -36.17 -23.77
CA GLY A 653 10.28 -36.17 -22.34
C GLY A 653 10.97 -34.90 -21.85
N VAL A 654 11.14 -33.89 -22.71
CA VAL A 654 11.79 -32.62 -22.39
C VAL A 654 10.77 -31.61 -21.84
N LEU A 655 11.06 -31.00 -20.70
CA LEU A 655 10.21 -29.95 -20.13
C LEU A 655 10.27 -28.67 -20.95
N VAL A 656 9.13 -28.08 -21.28
CA VAL A 656 9.04 -26.81 -22.01
C VAL A 656 8.47 -25.74 -21.07
N VAL A 657 9.27 -24.72 -20.77
CA VAL A 657 8.89 -23.58 -19.92
C VAL A 657 8.86 -22.30 -20.76
N VAL A 658 7.73 -21.59 -20.74
CA VAL A 658 7.45 -20.44 -21.60
C VAL A 658 6.98 -19.25 -20.75
N ALA A 659 7.46 -18.05 -21.06
CA ALA A 659 6.95 -16.83 -20.45
C ALA A 659 5.51 -16.53 -20.92
N ALA A 660 4.65 -16.06 -20.03
CA ALA A 660 3.25 -15.78 -20.37
C ALA A 660 3.06 -14.62 -21.37
N GLY A 661 4.02 -13.70 -21.44
CA GLY A 661 3.92 -12.44 -22.18
C GLY A 661 3.80 -11.23 -21.26
N ASN A 662 3.98 -10.03 -21.82
CA ASN A 662 3.95 -8.76 -21.09
C ASN A 662 2.80 -7.84 -21.55
N GLU A 663 1.80 -8.42 -22.21
CA GLU A 663 0.67 -7.73 -22.82
C GLU A 663 -0.53 -7.59 -21.86
N GLY A 664 -0.37 -7.91 -20.57
CA GLY A 664 -1.44 -7.79 -19.57
C GLY A 664 -1.89 -6.35 -19.29
N MET A 665 -1.05 -5.38 -19.64
CA MET A 665 -1.40 -3.96 -19.71
C MET A 665 -0.95 -3.42 -21.07
N ALA A 666 -1.87 -2.81 -21.82
CA ALA A 666 -1.58 -2.16 -23.08
C ALA A 666 -1.94 -0.66 -23.02
N TRP A 667 -1.21 0.15 -23.77
CA TRP A 667 -1.55 1.55 -23.99
C TRP A 667 -2.45 1.64 -25.21
N LEU A 668 -3.74 1.92 -25.00
CA LEU A 668 -4.69 2.11 -26.09
C LEU A 668 -4.66 3.57 -26.52
N MET A 669 -4.49 3.77 -27.83
CA MET A 669 -4.58 5.09 -28.43
C MET A 669 -6.04 5.45 -28.67
N ARG A 670 -6.46 6.62 -28.20
CA ARG A 670 -7.72 7.23 -28.59
C ARG A 670 -7.58 7.87 -29.97
N ASN A 671 -8.72 8.09 -30.63
CA ASN A 671 -8.78 8.77 -31.93
C ASN A 671 -8.25 10.22 -31.90
N ASP A 672 -8.07 10.80 -30.72
CA ASP A 672 -7.47 12.12 -30.49
C ASP A 672 -5.94 12.05 -30.28
N GLY A 673 -5.34 10.86 -30.31
CA GLY A 673 -3.91 10.62 -30.12
C GLY A 673 -3.47 10.44 -28.67
N ASP A 674 -4.38 10.54 -27.69
CA ASP A 674 -4.04 10.31 -26.28
C ASP A 674 -4.00 8.80 -25.97
N ALA A 675 -2.87 8.34 -25.42
CA ALA A 675 -2.73 6.97 -24.91
C ALA A 675 -3.31 6.86 -23.50
N TYR A 676 -4.10 5.81 -23.24
CA TYR A 676 -4.53 5.45 -21.88
C TYR A 676 -4.20 3.99 -21.58
N PRO A 677 -3.82 3.67 -20.34
CA PRO A 677 -3.52 2.29 -19.97
C PRO A 677 -4.83 1.52 -19.84
N ALA A 678 -4.87 0.33 -20.43
CA ALA A 678 -5.95 -0.63 -20.29
C ALA A 678 -5.36 -1.96 -19.82
N ASN A 679 -6.03 -2.59 -18.86
CA ASN A 679 -5.74 -3.97 -18.51
C ASN A 679 -6.36 -4.85 -19.59
N MET A 680 -5.57 -5.77 -20.14
CA MET A 680 -5.98 -6.64 -21.23
C MET A 680 -6.15 -8.06 -20.70
N ASP A 681 -7.40 -8.52 -20.66
CA ASP A 681 -7.70 -9.94 -20.57
C ASP A 681 -7.45 -10.60 -21.94
N LEU A 682 -7.35 -11.93 -21.99
CA LEU A 682 -7.04 -12.69 -23.23
C LEU A 682 -5.71 -12.28 -23.87
N SER A 683 -4.70 -11.98 -23.06
CA SER A 683 -3.40 -11.45 -23.50
C SER A 683 -2.30 -12.51 -23.60
N ILE A 684 -2.61 -13.79 -23.37
CA ILE A 684 -1.67 -14.89 -23.58
C ILE A 684 -1.43 -15.11 -25.07
N SER A 685 -0.19 -14.92 -25.50
CA SER A 685 0.24 -14.98 -26.90
C SER A 685 0.94 -16.30 -27.24
N ASP A 686 1.47 -16.45 -28.46
CA ASP A 686 2.19 -17.65 -28.89
C ASP A 686 3.67 -17.56 -28.45
N PRO A 687 4.31 -18.64 -27.97
CA PRO A 687 3.79 -20.00 -27.77
C PRO A 687 3.18 -20.23 -26.35
N GLY A 688 2.93 -19.17 -25.58
CA GLY A 688 2.31 -19.25 -24.24
C GLY A 688 0.87 -19.81 -24.23
N ASN A 689 0.24 -19.90 -25.39
CA ASN A 689 -1.06 -20.55 -25.60
C ASN A 689 -0.96 -22.09 -25.76
N LEU A 690 0.24 -22.70 -25.73
CA LEU A 690 0.43 -24.16 -25.84
C LEU A 690 -0.04 -24.86 -24.56
N GLU A 691 -0.89 -25.89 -24.72
CA GLU A 691 -1.45 -26.63 -23.59
C GLU A 691 -0.39 -27.40 -22.79
N ASP A 692 0.46 -28.14 -23.50
CA ASP A 692 1.48 -29.03 -22.93
C ASP A 692 2.50 -28.23 -22.09
N ALA A 693 2.98 -27.09 -22.61
CA ALA A 693 4.02 -26.29 -21.97
C ALA A 693 3.63 -25.70 -20.60
N ILE A 694 4.64 -25.44 -19.78
CA ILE A 694 4.53 -24.74 -18.50
C ILE A 694 4.66 -23.24 -18.76
N VAL A 695 3.56 -22.52 -18.63
CA VAL A 695 3.45 -21.10 -18.94
C VAL A 695 3.46 -20.31 -17.64
N VAL A 696 4.35 -19.33 -17.56
CA VAL A 696 4.72 -18.66 -16.31
C VAL A 696 4.42 -17.17 -16.37
N GLY A 697 3.50 -16.71 -15.51
CA GLY A 697 3.26 -15.29 -15.28
C GLY A 697 4.20 -14.69 -14.21
N SER A 698 4.12 -13.37 -14.02
CA SER A 698 5.05 -12.62 -13.17
C SER A 698 4.42 -12.16 -11.85
N VAL A 699 5.17 -12.27 -10.74
CA VAL A 699 4.85 -11.66 -9.43
C VAL A 699 6.05 -10.88 -8.89
N HIS A 700 5.82 -10.10 -7.82
CA HIS A 700 6.88 -9.39 -7.11
C HIS A 700 7.88 -10.33 -6.43
N LYS A 701 9.18 -9.97 -6.44
CA LYS A 701 10.29 -10.82 -5.94
C LYS A 701 10.31 -11.14 -4.45
N SER A 702 9.62 -10.38 -3.60
CA SER A 702 9.73 -10.49 -2.14
C SER A 702 8.43 -10.73 -1.39
N SER A 703 7.28 -10.31 -1.94
CA SER A 703 5.99 -10.38 -1.23
C SER A 703 4.84 -10.56 -2.22
N PRO A 704 4.81 -11.69 -2.96
CA PRO A 704 3.80 -11.93 -3.99
C PRO A 704 2.37 -11.98 -3.43
N HIS A 705 2.17 -12.34 -2.16
CA HIS A 705 0.85 -12.31 -1.51
C HIS A 705 0.30 -10.88 -1.35
N ASN A 706 1.18 -9.93 -1.03
CA ASN A 706 0.82 -8.53 -0.79
C ASN A 706 0.69 -7.75 -2.10
N TYR A 707 1.70 -7.86 -2.97
CA TYR A 707 1.75 -7.13 -4.24
C TYR A 707 0.95 -7.78 -5.37
N GLY A 708 0.65 -9.08 -5.25
CA GLY A 708 -0.09 -9.83 -6.27
C GLY A 708 0.73 -10.11 -7.53
N VAL A 709 0.00 -10.40 -8.62
CA VAL A 709 0.54 -10.63 -9.97
C VAL A 709 0.89 -9.29 -10.61
N SER A 710 2.09 -9.20 -11.22
CA SER A 710 2.59 -8.00 -11.87
C SER A 710 1.60 -7.48 -12.91
N TYR A 711 1.42 -6.16 -12.96
CA TYR A 711 0.41 -5.54 -13.82
C TYR A 711 0.60 -5.89 -15.31
N PHE A 712 1.85 -5.97 -15.77
CA PHE A 712 2.20 -6.29 -17.16
C PHE A 712 2.03 -7.77 -17.52
N SER A 713 1.96 -8.68 -16.53
CA SER A 713 1.90 -10.12 -16.80
C SER A 713 0.65 -10.43 -17.63
N SER A 714 0.83 -11.07 -18.78
CA SER A 714 -0.29 -11.52 -19.61
C SER A 714 -1.22 -12.45 -18.82
N ARG A 715 -2.51 -12.33 -19.11
CA ARG A 715 -3.62 -12.96 -18.38
C ARG A 715 -4.42 -13.82 -19.34
N GLY A 716 -4.83 -14.98 -18.86
CA GLY A 716 -5.74 -15.84 -19.59
C GLY A 716 -7.19 -15.33 -19.58
N PRO A 717 -8.13 -16.17 -20.03
CA PRO A 717 -7.88 -17.44 -20.72
C PRO A 717 -7.07 -17.25 -22.01
N THR A 718 -6.62 -18.34 -22.62
CA THR A 718 -6.24 -18.30 -24.05
C THR A 718 -7.46 -17.92 -24.90
N ALA A 719 -7.27 -17.53 -26.16
CA ALA A 719 -8.39 -17.09 -27.01
C ALA A 719 -9.44 -18.21 -27.25
N ASP A 720 -9.10 -19.48 -27.04
CA ASP A 720 -10.00 -20.65 -27.07
C ASP A 720 -10.51 -21.08 -25.68
N GLY A 721 -10.27 -20.31 -24.61
CA GLY A 721 -10.86 -20.51 -23.29
C GLY A 721 -10.06 -21.35 -22.30
N ARG A 722 -8.89 -21.89 -22.67
CA ARG A 722 -8.06 -22.72 -21.77
C ARG A 722 -7.43 -21.90 -20.64
N GLY A 723 -7.26 -22.54 -19.49
CA GLY A 723 -6.67 -21.95 -18.29
C GLY A 723 -5.16 -21.74 -18.42
N LYS A 724 -4.74 -20.49 -18.64
CA LYS A 724 -3.35 -20.02 -18.61
C LYS A 724 -3.26 -18.68 -17.84
N PRO A 725 -2.09 -18.29 -17.28
CA PRO A 725 -0.86 -19.08 -17.17
C PRO A 725 -1.04 -20.29 -16.23
N ASP A 726 -0.11 -21.26 -16.26
CA ASP A 726 -0.19 -22.43 -15.37
C ASP A 726 0.21 -22.06 -13.93
N VAL A 727 1.23 -21.21 -13.79
CA VAL A 727 1.77 -20.73 -12.50
C VAL A 727 2.29 -19.30 -12.65
N VAL A 728 2.68 -18.68 -11.53
CA VAL A 728 3.40 -17.41 -11.50
C VAL A 728 4.68 -17.50 -10.68
N ALA A 729 5.71 -16.75 -11.07
CA ALA A 729 6.99 -16.72 -10.37
C ALA A 729 7.57 -15.29 -10.33
N PRO A 730 8.55 -15.02 -9.45
CA PRO A 730 9.25 -13.73 -9.40
C PRO A 730 9.71 -13.25 -10.78
N GLY A 731 9.13 -12.15 -11.26
CA GLY A 731 9.50 -11.55 -12.55
C GLY A 731 9.61 -10.03 -12.50
N GLU A 732 9.29 -9.40 -11.37
CA GLU A 732 9.47 -7.97 -11.19
C GLU A 732 10.75 -7.67 -10.40
N LYS A 733 11.57 -6.78 -10.97
CA LYS A 733 12.81 -6.27 -10.39
C LYS A 733 13.80 -7.40 -10.10
N ILE A 734 14.05 -8.30 -11.04
CA ILE A 734 14.94 -9.44 -10.81
C ILE A 734 16.39 -9.04 -11.12
N LEU A 735 17.26 -9.18 -10.12
CA LEU A 735 18.70 -9.01 -10.26
C LEU A 735 19.32 -10.31 -10.78
N SER A 736 20.06 -10.24 -11.88
CA SER A 736 20.78 -11.39 -12.47
C SER A 736 21.99 -10.90 -13.28
N ALA A 737 22.73 -11.82 -13.89
CA ALA A 737 23.95 -11.57 -14.65
C ALA A 737 23.75 -10.49 -15.74
N TYR A 738 24.70 -9.55 -15.83
CA TYR A 738 24.74 -8.53 -16.87
C TYR A 738 25.78 -8.91 -17.94
N TYR A 739 25.45 -8.72 -19.22
CA TYR A 739 26.33 -9.14 -20.31
C TYR A 739 27.50 -8.19 -20.57
N ASP A 740 27.31 -6.90 -20.32
CA ASP A 740 28.31 -5.85 -20.52
C ASP A 740 28.99 -5.50 -19.20
N PHE A 741 29.60 -6.52 -18.62
CA PHE A 741 30.26 -6.46 -17.32
C PHE A 741 31.76 -6.19 -17.45
N ASP A 742 32.33 -5.51 -16.45
CA ASP A 742 33.77 -5.51 -16.20
C ASP A 742 34.10 -6.64 -15.21
N PRO A 743 34.93 -7.64 -15.58
CA PRO A 743 35.31 -8.72 -14.67
C PRO A 743 36.03 -8.24 -13.41
N ASN A 744 36.57 -7.02 -13.39
CA ASN A 744 37.26 -6.44 -12.24
C ASN A 744 36.34 -5.59 -11.33
N ASP A 745 35.09 -5.33 -11.76
CA ASP A 745 34.12 -4.58 -10.99
C ASP A 745 32.91 -5.45 -10.65
N ALA A 746 32.83 -5.87 -9.38
CA ALA A 746 31.75 -6.68 -8.85
C ALA A 746 30.36 -6.02 -8.99
N ALA A 747 30.29 -4.68 -8.99
CA ALA A 747 29.02 -3.95 -9.15
C ALA A 747 28.48 -4.04 -10.59
N SER A 748 29.35 -4.22 -11.58
CA SER A 748 28.98 -4.32 -13.00
C SER A 748 28.47 -5.71 -13.42
N LEU A 749 28.63 -6.73 -12.57
CA LEU A 749 28.29 -8.12 -12.89
C LEU A 749 26.79 -8.38 -13.00
N MET A 750 25.94 -7.46 -12.53
CA MET A 750 24.50 -7.72 -12.40
C MET A 750 23.65 -6.52 -12.80
N VAL A 751 22.47 -6.82 -13.34
CA VAL A 751 21.47 -5.83 -13.72
C VAL A 751 20.08 -6.27 -13.27
N GLU A 752 19.22 -5.30 -12.95
CA GLU A 752 17.83 -5.54 -12.61
C GLU A 752 16.95 -5.46 -13.87
N MET A 753 16.16 -6.51 -14.13
CA MET A 753 15.18 -6.54 -15.23
C MET A 753 13.81 -6.98 -14.73
N SER A 754 12.75 -6.58 -15.43
CA SER A 754 11.37 -6.99 -15.13
C SER A 754 10.66 -7.54 -16.36
N GLY A 755 9.89 -8.61 -16.18
CA GLY A 755 9.11 -9.25 -17.23
C GLY A 755 8.73 -10.68 -16.86
N THR A 756 7.73 -11.25 -17.53
CA THR A 756 7.48 -12.70 -17.47
C THR A 756 8.67 -13.51 -17.99
N SER A 757 9.51 -12.89 -18.83
CA SER A 757 10.83 -13.37 -19.21
C SER A 757 11.75 -13.69 -18.05
N MET A 758 11.65 -12.99 -16.92
CA MET A 758 12.41 -13.28 -15.70
C MET A 758 11.70 -14.30 -14.82
N ALA A 759 10.38 -14.45 -14.93
CA ALA A 759 9.61 -15.44 -14.17
C ALA A 759 9.80 -16.87 -14.71
N ALA A 760 9.79 -17.06 -16.03
CA ALA A 760 10.01 -18.36 -16.67
C ALA A 760 11.32 -19.07 -16.22
N PRO A 761 12.50 -18.42 -16.21
CA PRO A 761 13.73 -19.07 -15.79
C PRO A 761 13.77 -19.43 -14.30
N HIS A 762 13.03 -18.74 -13.45
CA HIS A 762 12.87 -19.17 -12.06
C HIS A 762 12.22 -20.56 -12.00
N VAL A 763 11.16 -20.79 -12.77
CA VAL A 763 10.50 -22.09 -12.84
C VAL A 763 11.40 -23.13 -13.51
N SER A 764 12.09 -22.76 -14.60
CA SER A 764 13.09 -23.63 -15.25
C SER A 764 14.16 -24.13 -14.27
N GLY A 765 14.75 -23.23 -13.48
CA GLY A 765 15.77 -23.63 -12.50
C GLY A 765 15.17 -24.41 -11.32
N VAL A 766 13.96 -24.10 -10.87
CA VAL A 766 13.24 -24.93 -9.87
C VAL A 766 13.05 -26.37 -10.37
N LEU A 767 12.64 -26.54 -11.63
CA LEU A 767 12.47 -27.85 -12.24
C LEU A 767 13.79 -28.58 -12.45
N ALA A 768 14.86 -27.86 -12.82
CA ALA A 768 16.21 -28.43 -12.89
C ALA A 768 16.69 -28.95 -11.52
N GLY A 769 16.52 -28.15 -10.46
CA GLY A 769 16.83 -28.57 -9.10
C GLY A 769 15.96 -29.74 -8.61
N PHE A 770 14.67 -29.76 -8.97
CA PHE A 770 13.79 -30.88 -8.68
C PHE A 770 14.28 -32.17 -9.35
N LEU A 771 14.54 -32.15 -10.66
CA LEU A 771 15.00 -33.32 -11.41
C LEU A 771 16.37 -33.82 -10.94
N SER A 772 17.26 -32.94 -10.46
CA SER A 772 18.56 -33.38 -9.92
C SER A 772 18.40 -34.18 -8.62
N ALA A 773 17.37 -33.88 -7.82
CA ALA A 773 17.07 -34.58 -6.58
C ALA A 773 16.09 -35.77 -6.75
N ARG A 774 15.26 -35.75 -7.79
CA ARG A 774 14.22 -36.75 -8.09
C ARG A 774 14.34 -37.22 -9.55
N ARG A 775 15.36 -38.05 -9.81
CA ARG A 775 15.75 -38.53 -11.15
C ARG A 775 14.67 -39.39 -11.82
N GLU A 776 13.84 -40.06 -11.03
CA GLU A 776 12.75 -40.92 -11.48
C GLU A 776 11.65 -40.17 -12.25
N PHE A 777 11.67 -38.83 -12.22
CA PHE A 777 10.76 -37.98 -12.99
C PHE A 777 11.34 -37.52 -14.34
N ILE A 778 12.61 -37.80 -14.63
CA ILE A 778 13.23 -37.47 -15.91
C ILE A 778 12.48 -38.22 -17.03
N GLY A 779 12.13 -37.49 -18.09
CA GLY A 779 11.36 -38.03 -19.22
C GLY A 779 9.85 -38.07 -19.02
N PHE A 780 9.32 -37.66 -17.85
CA PHE A 780 7.88 -37.66 -17.54
C PHE A 780 7.31 -36.26 -17.33
N PRO A 781 7.30 -35.38 -18.35
CA PRO A 781 7.00 -33.97 -18.17
C PRO A 781 5.54 -33.73 -17.73
N ASP A 782 4.59 -34.56 -18.15
CA ASP A 782 3.18 -34.49 -17.69
C ASP A 782 3.07 -34.72 -16.17
N ARG A 783 3.84 -35.69 -15.62
CA ARG A 783 3.87 -35.96 -14.16
C ARG A 783 4.52 -34.83 -13.40
N VAL A 784 5.63 -34.30 -13.92
CA VAL A 784 6.33 -33.16 -13.32
C VAL A 784 5.45 -31.92 -13.28
N LYS A 785 4.78 -31.60 -14.39
CA LYS A 785 3.84 -30.48 -14.48
C LYS A 785 2.72 -30.63 -13.47
N GLN A 786 2.05 -31.77 -13.42
CA GLN A 786 0.95 -31.98 -12.47
C GLN A 786 1.42 -31.87 -11.01
N LEU A 787 2.55 -32.47 -10.67
CA LEU A 787 3.12 -32.37 -9.33
C LEU A 787 3.39 -30.91 -8.93
N MET A 788 3.99 -30.12 -9.83
CA MET A 788 4.21 -28.69 -9.61
C MET A 788 2.89 -27.95 -9.39
N LEU A 789 1.90 -28.17 -10.26
CA LEU A 789 0.58 -27.52 -10.17
C LEU A 789 -0.19 -27.87 -8.89
N ASP A 790 0.00 -29.07 -8.37
CA ASP A 790 -0.63 -29.55 -7.15
C ASP A 790 0.05 -29.03 -5.87
N THR A 791 1.31 -28.61 -5.97
CA THR A 791 2.12 -28.20 -4.82
C THR A 791 2.39 -26.70 -4.76
N SER A 792 2.01 -25.95 -5.80
CA SER A 792 2.04 -24.50 -5.83
C SER A 792 1.26 -23.86 -4.68
N THR A 793 1.80 -22.75 -4.17
CA THR A 793 1.18 -21.91 -3.15
C THR A 793 0.17 -20.97 -3.79
N ASP A 794 -1.11 -21.13 -3.49
CA ASP A 794 -2.19 -20.27 -3.99
C ASP A 794 -2.06 -18.84 -3.40
N LEU A 795 -2.11 -17.82 -4.27
CA LEU A 795 -2.08 -16.41 -3.88
C LEU A 795 -3.49 -15.82 -3.64
N GLN A 796 -4.54 -16.65 -3.74
CA GLN A 796 -5.96 -16.28 -3.61
C GLN A 796 -6.37 -15.20 -4.63
N ARG A 797 -5.90 -15.33 -5.87
CA ARG A 797 -6.25 -14.48 -7.01
C ARG A 797 -6.99 -15.28 -8.08
N ASP A 798 -7.50 -14.59 -9.10
CA ASP A 798 -8.18 -15.24 -10.22
C ASP A 798 -7.26 -16.26 -10.92
N ARG A 799 -7.81 -17.44 -11.28
CA ARG A 799 -7.06 -18.52 -11.92
C ARG A 799 -6.46 -18.11 -13.26
N TYR A 800 -7.11 -17.23 -14.02
CA TYR A 800 -6.58 -16.71 -15.28
C TYR A 800 -5.46 -15.68 -15.09
N VAL A 801 -5.21 -15.25 -13.85
CA VAL A 801 -4.16 -14.29 -13.52
C VAL A 801 -2.98 -14.96 -12.83
N GLN A 802 -3.23 -15.85 -11.87
CA GLN A 802 -2.17 -16.52 -11.11
C GLN A 802 -1.92 -17.99 -11.48
N GLY A 803 -2.78 -18.60 -12.29
CA GLY A 803 -2.76 -20.04 -12.50
C GLY A 803 -2.97 -20.82 -11.19
N ARG A 804 -2.06 -21.75 -10.90
CA ARG A 804 -2.00 -22.51 -9.65
C ARG A 804 -1.27 -21.79 -8.52
N GLY A 805 -0.83 -20.56 -8.75
CA GLY A 805 -0.06 -19.77 -7.80
C GLY A 805 1.44 -19.94 -7.99
N VAL A 806 2.20 -19.81 -6.91
CA VAL A 806 3.68 -19.81 -6.93
C VAL A 806 4.24 -21.21 -6.69
N PRO A 807 5.08 -21.77 -7.58
CA PRO A 807 5.70 -23.07 -7.36
C PRO A 807 6.47 -23.15 -6.03
N ASN A 808 6.42 -24.30 -5.37
CA ASN A 808 7.10 -24.50 -4.09
C ASN A 808 7.97 -25.75 -4.19
N LEU A 809 9.28 -25.57 -4.37
CA LEU A 809 10.21 -26.67 -4.60
C LEU A 809 10.28 -27.62 -3.39
N MET A 810 10.20 -27.10 -2.16
CA MET A 810 10.18 -27.94 -0.96
C MET A 810 8.96 -28.85 -0.89
N ARG A 811 7.78 -28.34 -1.26
CA ARG A 811 6.55 -29.14 -1.32
C ARG A 811 6.60 -30.16 -2.44
N MET A 812 7.16 -29.81 -3.60
CA MET A 812 7.39 -30.76 -4.69
C MET A 812 8.25 -31.92 -4.22
N LEU A 813 9.39 -31.64 -3.58
CA LEU A 813 10.34 -32.67 -3.10
C LEU A 813 9.79 -33.52 -1.94
N GLY A 814 8.87 -32.98 -1.14
CA GLY A 814 8.26 -33.67 0.00
C GLY A 814 7.04 -34.53 -0.34
N LYS A 815 6.41 -34.33 -1.51
CA LYS A 815 5.20 -35.07 -1.94
C LYS A 815 5.52 -36.30 -2.82
N THR A 816 6.79 -36.49 -3.17
CA THR A 816 7.30 -37.60 -4.00
C THR A 816 7.73 -38.80 -3.18
#